data_AF-A0A7Y2MTZ2-F1
#
_entry.id   AF-A0A7Y2MTZ2-F1
#
_cell.length_a   1.000
_cell.length_b   1.000
_cell.length_c   1.000
_cell.angle_alpha   90.00
_cell.angle_beta   90.00
_cell.angle_gamma   90.00
#
_symmetry.space_group_name_H-M   'P 1'
#
loop_
_entity.id
_entity.type
_entity.pdbx_description
1 polymer ?
#
loop_
_entity_poly.entity_id
_entity_poly.type
_entity_poly.pdbx_seq_one_letter_code
_entity_poly.pdbx_strand_id
1 'polypeptide(L)'
;GFFLGEVILPFGAVVGLTVLWAGRRAGWGAGAIWAALAVLGQAAVLTVIQAGPRVWYQHLRLGADLFESVRPVAVAVLVLQAVVVAWAGRDVAAAAVRALLGGGRLRTLLIVATFVLTAATLSRDLVFYAGELVVAALLQALQLWTVALAAARVPATVADRWGARLDRAPPGEGWVVALSLVVVAVTAALNAFSYEATPHVPDELVYLIHARTFAAGLIDLPLPPVPAGFELDLMTVDPDRWFSPVPPGWPAVLAIGVALGAPSWVNPVLSGLAVWLTARVVRLVYPDARVAWWSAVLLALSPWFLFQGMNYMTHAVSLVAALAAAFCVGRTVRDGAAAWLLPGGLAIGMVGLIRPFEGLLVAVVLGLWTLCSGARGPVTRIVRTTVLAAGTLAMTAVQFPYNRALTGHPLRFPIMDYTDRMYGPGSNALGFGPDRGLGWVGLDPLPGHGLPDVLINANLNLFQLNIELLGWSVGSLLGLLALVGVGRWVKRDWAVFGAAAWVAGAHSFYWFAGGPDFGARYWYLMIVPLIVLTVRGVLELSTRWHPGRVGLATAILLVGTVALFTPWRAVDKYHHYREMRPDVRRLAEAAGFGEDALVLVRGQLDPDYQSAAYLNPIDLEGPGPLYAWDRSPEVRRALLDAYPDRAIWLVDGPTVTGRGFELVDGPIRDRTGLEADIAR
;
A
#
# COMPACT_ATOMS: atom_id res chain seq x y z
N GLY A 1 -17.35 2.79 -8.92
CA GLY A 1 -17.43 1.33 -8.80
C GLY A 1 -18.84 0.79 -8.99
N PHE A 2 -19.44 0.93 -10.18
CA PHE A 2 -20.88 0.70 -10.39
C PHE A 2 -21.28 -0.78 -10.60
N PHE A 3 -20.32 -1.71 -10.80
CA PHE A 3 -20.63 -3.12 -11.06
C PHE A 3 -20.34 -4.09 -9.91
N LEU A 4 -19.36 -3.83 -9.03
CA LEU A 4 -18.94 -4.87 -8.06
C LEU A 4 -19.78 -4.96 -6.79
N GLY A 5 -20.33 -3.86 -6.25
CA GLY A 5 -21.24 -3.95 -5.10
C GLY A 5 -22.45 -4.85 -5.39
N GLU A 6 -22.91 -4.84 -6.65
CA GLU A 6 -24.00 -5.67 -7.13
C GLU A 6 -23.61 -7.14 -7.33
N VAL A 7 -22.35 -7.40 -7.69
CA VAL A 7 -21.86 -8.74 -8.09
C VAL A 7 -21.14 -9.46 -6.94
N ILE A 8 -20.58 -8.74 -5.96
CA ILE A 8 -19.75 -9.34 -4.89
C ILE A 8 -20.54 -10.30 -4.01
N LEU A 9 -21.80 -10.02 -3.73
CA LEU A 9 -22.64 -10.91 -2.92
C LEU A 9 -23.03 -12.19 -3.69
N PRO A 10 -23.55 -12.13 -4.93
CA PRO A 10 -23.74 -13.31 -5.77
C PRO A 10 -22.45 -14.13 -5.96
N PHE A 11 -21.33 -13.46 -6.22
CA PHE A 11 -20.03 -14.11 -6.36
C PHE A 11 -19.59 -14.79 -5.06
N GLY A 12 -19.74 -14.10 -3.93
CA GLY A 12 -19.50 -14.66 -2.59
C GLY A 12 -20.37 -15.87 -2.27
N ALA A 13 -21.62 -15.90 -2.76
CA ALA A 13 -22.47 -17.07 -2.65
C ALA A 13 -21.91 -18.25 -3.46
N VAL A 14 -21.41 -18.04 -4.68
CA VAL A 14 -20.75 -19.07 -5.49
C VAL A 14 -19.49 -19.60 -4.81
N VAL A 15 -18.64 -18.72 -4.27
CA VAL A 15 -17.45 -19.13 -3.51
C VAL A 15 -17.87 -19.91 -2.26
N GLY A 16 -18.88 -19.45 -1.53
CA GLY A 16 -19.43 -20.13 -0.35
C GLY A 16 -19.96 -21.53 -0.66
N LEU A 17 -20.71 -21.69 -1.76
CA LEU A 17 -21.19 -23.00 -2.24
C LEU A 17 -20.04 -23.93 -2.64
N THR A 18 -18.98 -23.37 -3.25
CA THR A 18 -17.78 -24.12 -3.60
C THR A 18 -17.04 -24.61 -2.35
N VAL A 19 -16.90 -23.75 -1.33
CA VAL A 19 -16.33 -24.12 -0.02
C VAL A 19 -17.19 -25.17 0.68
N LEU A 20 -18.52 -25.04 0.63
CA LEU A 20 -19.44 -26.04 1.18
C LEU A 20 -19.24 -27.40 0.50
N TRP A 21 -19.24 -27.43 -0.83
CA TRP A 21 -19.07 -28.65 -1.61
C TRP A 21 -17.71 -29.31 -1.35
N ALA A 22 -16.63 -28.53 -1.41
CA ALA A 22 -15.27 -29.02 -1.15
C ALA A 22 -15.12 -29.52 0.29
N GLY A 23 -15.64 -28.77 1.26
CA GLY A 23 -15.64 -29.14 2.68
C GLY A 23 -16.43 -30.41 2.96
N ARG A 24 -17.58 -30.60 2.32
CA ARG A 24 -18.37 -31.84 2.41
C ARG A 24 -17.61 -33.05 1.85
N ARG A 25 -16.96 -32.91 0.69
CA ARG A 25 -16.10 -33.97 0.13
C ARG A 25 -14.87 -34.26 0.99
N ALA A 26 -14.34 -33.25 1.66
CA ALA A 26 -13.23 -33.40 2.59
C ALA A 26 -13.65 -33.88 3.99
N GLY A 27 -14.94 -34.14 4.23
CA GLY A 27 -15.45 -34.69 5.49
C GLY A 27 -15.60 -33.68 6.62
N TRP A 28 -15.66 -32.37 6.36
CA TRP A 28 -15.73 -31.32 7.39
C TRP A 28 -17.04 -31.32 8.20
N GLY A 29 -18.03 -32.13 7.79
CA GLY A 29 -19.33 -32.23 8.46
C GLY A 29 -20.04 -30.87 8.51
N ALA A 30 -20.51 -30.48 9.71
CA ALA A 30 -21.16 -29.19 9.94
C ALA A 30 -20.20 -28.00 9.77
N GLY A 31 -18.88 -28.20 9.93
CA GLY A 31 -17.90 -27.14 9.73
C GLY A 31 -17.89 -26.57 8.31
N ALA A 32 -18.25 -27.36 7.29
CA ALA A 32 -18.39 -26.87 5.91
C ALA A 32 -19.50 -25.82 5.75
N ILE A 33 -20.62 -25.95 6.49
CA ILE A 33 -21.72 -25.00 6.46
C ILE A 33 -21.28 -23.66 7.06
N TRP A 34 -20.62 -23.71 8.21
CA TRP A 34 -20.09 -22.52 8.87
C TRP A 34 -18.99 -21.84 8.06
N ALA A 35 -18.12 -22.61 7.39
CA ALA A 35 -17.11 -22.05 6.50
C ALA A 35 -17.75 -21.31 5.31
N ALA A 36 -18.78 -21.91 4.70
CA ALA A 36 -19.54 -21.26 3.63
C ALA A 36 -20.27 -19.99 4.14
N LEU A 37 -20.84 -20.04 5.34
CA LEU A 37 -21.47 -18.89 5.98
C LEU A 37 -20.46 -17.77 6.29
N ALA A 38 -19.23 -18.09 6.69
CA ALA A 38 -18.18 -17.09 6.90
C ALA A 38 -17.80 -16.37 5.61
N VAL A 39 -17.68 -17.12 4.49
CA VAL A 39 -17.40 -16.55 3.16
C VAL A 39 -18.56 -15.68 2.69
N LEU A 40 -19.79 -16.17 2.79
CA LEU A 40 -20.99 -15.42 2.41
C LEU A 40 -21.16 -14.16 3.28
N GLY A 41 -20.91 -14.28 4.59
CA GLY A 41 -20.94 -13.18 5.53
C GLY A 41 -19.90 -12.11 5.17
N GLN A 42 -18.67 -12.50 4.83
CA GLN A 42 -17.65 -11.54 4.38
C GLN A 42 -18.10 -10.80 3.12
N ALA A 43 -18.65 -11.51 2.14
CA ALA A 43 -19.17 -10.87 0.93
C ALA A 43 -20.28 -9.86 1.24
N ALA A 44 -21.19 -10.18 2.16
CA ALA A 44 -22.20 -9.25 2.63
C ALA A 44 -21.61 -8.03 3.37
N VAL A 45 -20.58 -8.22 4.20
CA VAL A 45 -19.85 -7.09 4.82
C VAL A 45 -19.22 -6.18 3.76
N LEU A 46 -18.63 -6.73 2.70
CA LEU A 46 -18.02 -5.90 1.63
C LEU A 46 -19.05 -5.03 0.90
N THR A 47 -20.33 -5.43 0.83
CA THR A 47 -21.38 -4.61 0.19
C THR A 47 -21.80 -3.39 1.00
N VAL A 48 -21.59 -3.39 2.32
CA VAL A 48 -21.94 -2.26 3.19
C VAL A 48 -20.77 -1.30 3.38
N ILE A 49 -19.59 -1.60 2.85
CA ILE A 49 -18.43 -0.72 2.89
C ILE A 49 -18.50 0.27 1.73
N GLN A 50 -18.30 1.55 2.04
CA GLN A 50 -18.05 2.61 1.11
C GLN A 50 -16.55 2.93 1.11
N ALA A 51 -15.85 2.48 0.07
CA ALA A 51 -14.45 2.84 -0.16
C ALA A 51 -14.31 3.64 -1.45
N GLY A 52 -14.61 3.04 -2.61
CA GLY A 52 -14.55 3.73 -3.89
C GLY A 52 -13.15 4.26 -4.27
N PRO A 53 -13.04 4.90 -5.44
CA PRO A 53 -11.75 5.32 -6.00
C PRO A 53 -11.26 6.68 -5.51
N ARG A 54 -11.95 7.32 -4.56
CA ARG A 54 -11.62 8.67 -4.10
C ARG A 54 -10.60 8.66 -2.94
N VAL A 55 -10.00 9.81 -2.68
CA VAL A 55 -8.98 10.01 -1.65
C VAL A 55 -9.63 10.22 -0.29
N TRP A 56 -10.15 9.14 0.29
CA TRP A 56 -10.71 9.15 1.64
C TRP A 56 -10.61 7.77 2.29
N TYR A 57 -10.71 7.74 3.62
CA TYR A 57 -10.77 6.50 4.36
C TYR A 57 -12.13 5.85 4.15
N GLN A 58 -12.15 4.52 4.10
CA GLN A 58 -13.40 3.80 3.90
C GLN A 58 -14.28 3.87 5.14
N HIS A 59 -15.59 3.94 4.94
CA HIS A 59 -16.60 3.94 6.01
C HIS A 59 -17.69 2.91 5.74
N LEU A 60 -18.42 2.51 6.77
CA LEU A 60 -19.65 1.72 6.64
C LEU A 60 -20.82 2.63 6.25
N ARG A 61 -21.66 2.13 5.35
CA ARG A 61 -22.96 2.73 5.04
C ARG A 61 -23.92 2.45 6.20
N LEU A 62 -24.44 3.49 6.83
CA LEU A 62 -25.31 3.43 8.00
C LEU A 62 -26.55 4.31 7.83
N GLY A 63 -27.56 4.11 8.66
CA GLY A 63 -28.78 4.93 8.66
C GLY A 63 -29.56 4.81 7.35
N ALA A 64 -29.97 5.94 6.79
CA ALA A 64 -30.72 5.98 5.53
C ALA A 64 -29.91 5.46 4.34
N ASP A 65 -28.61 5.81 4.24
CA ASP A 65 -27.75 5.38 3.13
C ASP A 65 -27.61 3.85 3.04
N LEU A 66 -27.71 3.14 4.17
CA LEU A 66 -27.72 1.67 4.16
C LEU A 66 -28.90 1.12 3.36
N PHE A 67 -30.10 1.69 3.50
CA PHE A 67 -31.30 1.20 2.83
C PHE A 67 -31.45 1.73 1.41
N GLU A 68 -30.86 2.89 1.11
CA GLU A 68 -30.86 3.48 -0.22
C GLU A 68 -29.81 2.84 -1.14
N SER A 69 -28.62 2.57 -0.61
CA SER A 69 -27.47 2.15 -1.40
C SER A 69 -27.12 0.67 -1.30
N VAL A 70 -27.66 -0.06 -0.31
CA VAL A 70 -27.35 -1.49 -0.11
C VAL A 70 -28.58 -2.36 -0.33
N ARG A 71 -28.39 -3.46 -1.06
CA ARG A 71 -29.45 -4.43 -1.33
C ARG A 71 -29.95 -5.05 -0.01
N PRO A 72 -31.27 -5.12 0.22
CA PRO A 72 -31.85 -5.71 1.45
C PRO A 72 -31.37 -7.13 1.74
N VAL A 73 -31.04 -7.89 0.69
CA VAL A 73 -30.53 -9.26 0.79
C VAL A 73 -29.20 -9.32 1.56
N ALA A 74 -28.29 -8.35 1.37
CA ALA A 74 -27.02 -8.32 2.10
C ALA A 74 -27.24 -8.13 3.61
N VAL A 75 -28.11 -7.18 3.98
CA VAL A 75 -28.50 -6.93 5.37
C VAL A 75 -29.18 -8.15 5.97
N ALA A 76 -30.09 -8.80 5.22
CA ALA A 76 -30.76 -10.02 5.65
C ALA A 76 -29.78 -11.16 5.92
N VAL A 77 -28.75 -11.34 5.07
CA VAL A 77 -27.67 -12.32 5.28
C VAL A 77 -26.93 -12.04 6.59
N LEU A 78 -26.54 -10.79 6.85
CA LEU A 78 -25.82 -10.42 8.08
C LEU A 78 -26.67 -10.62 9.34
N VAL A 79 -27.95 -10.23 9.30
CA VAL A 79 -28.90 -10.43 10.41
C VAL A 79 -29.11 -11.92 10.67
N LEU A 80 -29.34 -12.71 9.62
CA LEU A 80 -29.51 -14.17 9.75
C LEU A 80 -28.24 -14.82 10.29
N GLN A 81 -27.07 -14.43 9.78
CA GLN A 81 -25.77 -14.89 10.29
C GLN A 81 -25.67 -14.58 11.79
N ALA A 82 -25.96 -13.35 12.22
CA ALA A 82 -25.92 -12.95 13.62
C ALA A 82 -26.83 -13.80 14.52
N VAL A 83 -28.09 -14.03 14.10
CA VAL A 83 -29.05 -14.86 14.85
C VAL A 83 -28.55 -16.31 14.98
N VAL A 84 -28.12 -16.91 13.87
CA VAL A 84 -27.67 -18.31 13.83
C VAL A 84 -26.38 -18.52 14.64
N VAL A 85 -25.44 -17.58 14.53
CA VAL A 85 -24.19 -17.55 15.29
C VAL A 85 -24.45 -17.38 16.79
N ALA A 86 -25.33 -16.45 17.19
CA ALA A 86 -25.68 -16.23 18.59
C ALA A 86 -26.36 -17.46 19.21
N TRP A 87 -27.17 -18.18 18.43
CA TRP A 87 -27.82 -19.41 18.88
C TRP A 87 -26.84 -20.59 19.01
N ALA A 88 -26.04 -20.87 17.98
CA ALA A 88 -25.14 -22.03 17.94
C ALA A 88 -23.80 -21.82 18.68
N GLY A 89 -23.50 -20.58 19.04
CA GLY A 89 -22.21 -20.12 19.53
C GLY A 89 -22.01 -20.14 21.05
N ARG A 90 -23.06 -20.35 21.84
CA ARG A 90 -23.05 -20.13 23.30
C ARG A 90 -21.93 -20.89 24.02
N ASP A 91 -21.69 -22.14 23.65
CA ASP A 91 -20.69 -23.00 24.31
C ASP A 91 -19.25 -22.59 23.97
N VAL A 92 -19.02 -22.15 22.73
CA VAL A 92 -17.71 -21.68 22.26
C VAL A 92 -17.37 -20.33 22.92
N ALA A 93 -18.38 -19.51 23.24
CA ALA A 93 -18.24 -18.16 23.84
C ALA A 93 -17.64 -18.24 25.23
N ALA A 94 -18.19 -19.11 26.06
CA ALA A 94 -17.67 -19.33 27.39
C ALA A 94 -16.20 -19.81 27.38
N ALA A 95 -15.82 -20.66 26.43
CA ALA A 95 -14.45 -21.16 26.31
C ALA A 95 -13.46 -20.05 25.88
N ALA A 96 -13.84 -19.23 24.89
CA ALA A 96 -13.02 -18.13 24.40
C ALA A 96 -12.81 -17.05 25.48
N VAL A 97 -13.88 -16.66 26.19
CA VAL A 97 -13.80 -15.68 27.29
C VAL A 97 -12.91 -16.18 28.41
N ARG A 98 -13.03 -17.45 28.83
CA ARG A 98 -12.13 -18.04 29.84
C ARG A 98 -10.67 -18.01 29.40
N ALA A 99 -10.38 -18.32 28.14
CA ALA A 99 -9.02 -18.30 27.60
C ALA A 99 -8.42 -16.89 27.59
N LEU A 100 -9.21 -15.88 27.21
CA LEU A 100 -8.81 -14.47 27.22
C LEU A 100 -8.51 -13.99 28.65
N LEU A 101 -9.46 -14.20 29.58
CA LEU A 101 -9.34 -13.75 30.98
C LEU A 101 -8.18 -14.43 31.72
N GLY A 102 -7.82 -15.66 31.35
CA GLY A 102 -6.66 -16.36 31.91
C GLY A 102 -5.32 -15.64 31.68
N GLY A 103 -5.26 -14.69 30.73
CA GLY A 103 -4.08 -13.86 30.47
C GLY A 103 -3.95 -12.60 31.34
N GLY A 104 -4.94 -12.31 32.20
CA GLY A 104 -5.00 -11.12 33.05
C GLY A 104 -5.91 -10.02 32.50
N ARG A 105 -6.52 -9.25 33.41
CA ARG A 105 -7.56 -8.24 33.07
C ARG A 105 -7.04 -7.11 32.18
N LEU A 106 -5.87 -6.54 32.52
CA LEU A 106 -5.29 -5.44 31.73
C LEU A 106 -4.95 -5.89 30.30
N ARG A 107 -4.32 -7.06 30.17
CA ARG A 107 -4.00 -7.66 28.87
C ARG A 107 -5.25 -7.90 28.02
N THR A 108 -6.31 -8.44 28.64
CA THR A 108 -7.60 -8.64 27.98
C THR A 108 -8.20 -7.31 27.52
N LEU A 109 -8.19 -6.30 28.39
CA LEU A 109 -8.68 -4.96 28.07
C LEU A 109 -7.94 -4.36 26.87
N LEU A 110 -6.61 -4.46 26.83
CA LEU A 110 -5.82 -3.96 25.71
C LEU A 110 -6.17 -4.67 24.39
N ILE A 111 -6.35 -5.99 24.41
CA ILE A 111 -6.71 -6.75 23.21
C ILE A 111 -8.10 -6.35 22.70
N VAL A 112 -9.08 -6.27 23.60
CA VAL A 112 -10.45 -5.86 23.25
C VAL A 112 -10.47 -4.42 22.76
N ALA A 113 -9.74 -3.52 23.43
CA ALA A 113 -9.63 -2.13 23.02
C ALA A 113 -9.01 -2.01 21.63
N THR A 114 -7.89 -2.70 21.35
CA THR A 114 -7.29 -2.68 20.01
C THR A 114 -8.21 -3.29 18.97
N PHE A 115 -8.88 -4.40 19.26
CA PHE A 115 -9.83 -5.03 18.35
C PHE A 115 -10.97 -4.07 17.98
N VAL A 116 -11.56 -3.38 18.97
CA VAL A 116 -12.65 -2.42 18.73
C VAL A 116 -12.14 -1.14 18.06
N LEU A 117 -11.12 -0.48 18.62
CA LEU A 117 -10.64 0.84 18.17
C LEU A 117 -10.00 0.84 16.78
N THR A 118 -9.72 -0.34 16.22
CA THR A 118 -9.19 -0.47 14.85
C THR A 118 -10.23 -1.00 13.86
N ALA A 119 -11.47 -1.20 14.29
CA ALA A 119 -12.57 -1.67 13.43
C ALA A 119 -13.11 -0.56 12.51
N ALA A 120 -13.07 0.69 12.97
CA ALA A 120 -13.47 1.88 12.23
C ALA A 120 -12.43 2.99 12.38
N THR A 121 -12.40 3.90 11.41
CA THR A 121 -11.51 5.06 11.43
C THR A 121 -12.22 6.28 12.02
N LEU A 122 -11.46 7.21 12.60
CA LEU A 122 -12.01 8.45 13.12
C LEU A 122 -12.75 9.24 12.04
N SER A 123 -13.91 9.78 12.41
CA SER A 123 -14.69 10.73 11.60
C SER A 123 -14.87 12.05 12.33
N ARG A 124 -15.08 13.12 11.56
CA ARG A 124 -15.41 14.46 12.10
C ARG A 124 -16.78 14.47 12.79
N ASP A 125 -17.69 13.60 12.36
CA ASP A 125 -18.97 13.38 13.03
C ASP A 125 -18.80 12.30 14.11
N LEU A 126 -18.83 12.74 15.38
CA LEU A 126 -18.62 11.86 16.53
C LEU A 126 -19.77 10.87 16.75
N VAL A 127 -21.00 11.23 16.39
CA VAL A 127 -22.17 10.36 16.55
C VAL A 127 -22.12 9.26 15.48
N PHE A 128 -21.82 9.64 14.24
CA PHE A 128 -21.58 8.69 13.16
C PHE A 128 -20.42 7.76 13.52
N TYR A 129 -19.27 8.30 13.95
CA TYR A 129 -18.10 7.50 14.33
C TYR A 129 -18.42 6.51 15.45
N ALA A 130 -19.12 6.93 16.51
CA ALA A 130 -19.49 6.03 17.60
C ALA A 130 -20.39 4.88 17.13
N GLY A 131 -21.38 5.17 16.28
CA GLY A 131 -22.25 4.16 15.68
C GLY A 131 -21.48 3.20 14.77
N GLU A 132 -20.63 3.75 13.90
CA GLU A 132 -19.78 2.99 12.99
C GLU A 132 -18.81 2.07 13.74
N LEU A 133 -18.13 2.58 14.76
CA LEU A 133 -17.20 1.81 15.58
C LEU A 133 -17.87 0.59 16.21
N VAL A 134 -19.07 0.77 16.76
CA VAL A 134 -19.85 -0.33 17.35
C VAL A 134 -20.25 -1.34 16.28
N VAL A 135 -20.83 -0.89 15.17
CA VAL A 135 -21.28 -1.78 14.09
C VAL A 135 -20.11 -2.54 13.48
N ALA A 136 -19.00 -1.85 13.16
CA ALA A 136 -17.80 -2.45 12.61
C ALA A 136 -17.19 -3.50 13.55
N ALA A 137 -17.07 -3.19 14.84
CA ALA A 137 -16.57 -4.14 15.84
C ALA A 137 -17.48 -5.37 15.99
N LEU A 138 -18.81 -5.18 15.94
CA LEU A 138 -19.78 -6.27 15.97
C LEU A 138 -19.69 -7.14 14.72
N LEU A 139 -19.52 -6.56 13.53
CA LEU A 139 -19.32 -7.30 12.28
C LEU A 139 -18.00 -8.10 12.31
N GLN A 140 -16.90 -7.50 12.77
CA GLN A 140 -15.64 -8.22 12.96
C GLN A 140 -15.78 -9.38 13.95
N ALA A 141 -16.45 -9.15 15.08
CA ALA A 141 -16.72 -10.19 16.08
C ALA A 141 -17.61 -11.30 15.52
N LEU A 142 -18.64 -10.95 14.74
CA LEU A 142 -19.53 -11.90 14.06
C LEU A 142 -18.75 -12.81 13.12
N GLN A 143 -17.83 -12.26 12.32
CA GLN A 143 -16.99 -13.05 11.43
C GLN A 143 -16.01 -13.93 12.20
N LEU A 144 -15.39 -13.39 13.25
CA LEU A 144 -14.48 -14.16 14.11
C LEU A 144 -15.20 -15.36 14.71
N TRP A 145 -16.42 -15.14 15.17
CA TRP A 145 -17.26 -16.18 15.74
C TRP A 145 -17.65 -17.25 14.73
N THR A 146 -18.01 -16.84 13.52
CA THR A 146 -18.40 -17.75 12.43
C THR A 146 -17.23 -18.63 12.02
N VAL A 147 -16.02 -18.07 11.88
CA VAL A 147 -14.79 -18.81 11.56
C VAL A 147 -14.41 -19.76 12.71
N ALA A 148 -14.52 -19.32 13.96
CA ALA A 148 -14.28 -20.17 15.12
C ALA A 148 -15.24 -21.37 15.18
N LEU A 149 -16.53 -21.16 14.87
CA LEU A 149 -17.51 -22.23 14.76
C LEU A 149 -17.19 -23.19 13.60
N ALA A 150 -16.77 -22.67 12.45
CA ALA A 150 -16.36 -23.50 11.32
C ALA A 150 -15.24 -24.47 11.73
N ALA A 151 -14.20 -23.97 12.37
CA ALA A 151 -13.08 -24.77 12.84
C ALA A 151 -13.47 -25.73 13.97
N ALA A 152 -14.27 -25.28 14.94
CA ALA A 152 -14.68 -26.09 16.10
C ALA A 152 -15.58 -27.26 15.73
N ARG A 153 -16.41 -27.10 14.69
CA ARG A 153 -17.38 -28.12 14.22
C ARG A 153 -16.81 -29.10 13.20
N VAL A 154 -15.53 -28.98 12.84
CA VAL A 154 -14.83 -30.00 12.04
C VAL A 154 -14.51 -31.23 12.90
N PRO A 155 -14.79 -32.46 12.41
CA PRO A 155 -14.44 -33.70 13.09
C PRO A 155 -12.95 -33.77 13.43
N ALA A 156 -12.62 -34.29 14.61
CA ALA A 156 -11.22 -34.39 15.08
C ALA A 156 -10.33 -35.10 14.06
N THR A 157 -10.78 -36.22 13.49
CA THR A 157 -10.04 -36.98 12.47
C THR A 157 -9.65 -36.16 11.24
N VAL A 158 -10.50 -35.21 10.83
CA VAL A 158 -10.20 -34.30 9.71
C VAL A 158 -9.24 -33.20 10.16
N ALA A 159 -9.46 -32.65 11.35
CA ALA A 159 -8.55 -31.67 11.93
C ALA A 159 -7.14 -32.26 12.12
N ASP A 160 -7.00 -33.52 12.54
CA ASP A 160 -5.70 -34.21 12.68
C ASP A 160 -4.98 -34.30 11.33
N ARG A 161 -5.70 -34.69 10.27
CA ARG A 161 -5.14 -34.72 8.90
C ARG A 161 -4.68 -33.35 8.43
N TRP A 162 -5.42 -32.30 8.77
CA TRP A 162 -5.02 -30.92 8.48
C TRP A 162 -3.78 -30.51 9.27
N GLY A 163 -3.75 -30.77 10.58
CA GLY A 163 -2.59 -30.50 11.43
C GLY A 163 -1.34 -31.18 10.88
N ALA A 164 -1.43 -32.48 10.58
CA ALA A 164 -0.34 -33.25 10.01
C ALA A 164 0.13 -32.73 8.64
N ARG A 165 -0.72 -32.06 7.85
CA ARG A 165 -0.30 -31.41 6.59
C ARG A 165 0.46 -30.11 6.84
N LEU A 166 0.04 -29.33 7.83
CA LEU A 166 0.65 -28.04 8.19
C LEU A 166 1.99 -28.22 8.93
N ASP A 167 2.13 -29.34 9.64
CA ASP A 167 3.37 -29.73 10.32
C ASP A 167 4.39 -30.39 9.38
N ARG A 168 4.05 -30.62 8.11
CA ARG A 168 5.03 -31.11 7.15
C ARG A 168 6.19 -30.13 7.03
N ALA A 169 7.37 -30.68 6.78
CA ALA A 169 8.54 -29.88 6.49
C ALA A 169 8.21 -28.88 5.37
N PRO A 170 8.57 -27.60 5.54
CA PRO A 170 8.37 -26.61 4.50
C PRO A 170 8.99 -27.07 3.19
N PRO A 171 8.37 -26.73 2.05
CA PRO A 171 8.95 -27.06 0.75
C PRO A 171 10.30 -26.37 0.57
N GLY A 172 11.17 -26.95 -0.26
CA GLY A 172 12.53 -26.47 -0.50
C GLY A 172 12.60 -25.11 -1.23
N GLU A 173 13.82 -24.65 -1.50
CA GLU A 173 14.06 -23.30 -2.08
C GLU A 173 13.32 -23.05 -3.40
N GLY A 174 13.19 -24.07 -4.26
CA GLY A 174 12.46 -23.96 -5.53
C GLY A 174 10.99 -23.55 -5.37
N TRP A 175 10.35 -23.88 -4.25
CA TRP A 175 8.97 -23.47 -3.98
C TRP A 175 8.86 -22.00 -3.62
N VAL A 176 9.83 -21.46 -2.86
CA VAL A 176 9.87 -20.03 -2.55
C VAL A 176 10.10 -19.23 -3.83
N VAL A 177 10.96 -19.71 -4.72
CA VAL A 177 11.15 -19.10 -6.05
C VAL A 177 9.86 -19.14 -6.87
N ALA A 178 9.16 -20.28 -6.90
CA ALA A 178 7.87 -20.37 -7.59
C ALA A 178 6.83 -19.40 -6.99
N LEU A 179 6.76 -19.28 -5.66
CA LEU A 179 5.88 -18.32 -4.99
C LEU A 179 6.25 -16.87 -5.36
N SER A 180 7.53 -16.54 -5.39
CA SER A 180 8.01 -15.23 -5.84
C SER A 180 7.58 -14.93 -7.27
N LEU A 181 7.70 -15.88 -8.20
CA LEU A 181 7.27 -15.72 -9.59
C LEU A 181 5.74 -15.56 -9.70
N VAL A 182 4.98 -16.29 -8.89
CA VAL A 182 3.52 -16.10 -8.79
C VAL A 182 3.19 -14.69 -8.33
N VAL A 183 3.92 -14.15 -7.35
CA VAL A 183 3.73 -12.77 -6.91
C VAL A 183 4.03 -11.79 -8.03
N VAL A 184 5.12 -11.95 -8.78
CA VAL A 184 5.42 -11.11 -9.96
C VAL A 184 4.26 -11.13 -10.94
N ALA A 185 3.74 -12.32 -11.26
CA ALA A 185 2.63 -12.47 -12.20
C ALA A 185 1.34 -11.82 -11.68
N VAL A 186 1.01 -11.98 -10.40
CA VAL A 186 -0.20 -11.41 -9.80
C VAL A 186 -0.12 -9.89 -9.71
N THR A 187 1.01 -9.33 -9.28
CA THR A 187 1.18 -7.87 -9.18
C THR A 187 1.24 -7.22 -10.57
N ALA A 188 1.84 -7.87 -11.57
CA ALA A 188 1.79 -7.42 -12.96
C ALA A 188 0.36 -7.49 -13.52
N ALA A 189 -0.41 -8.54 -13.21
CA ALA A 189 -1.82 -8.62 -13.60
C ALA A 189 -2.67 -7.54 -12.93
N LEU A 190 -2.45 -7.27 -11.64
CA LEU A 190 -3.10 -6.16 -10.95
C LEU A 190 -2.70 -4.82 -11.57
N ASN A 191 -1.42 -4.61 -11.92
CA ASN A 191 -0.98 -3.40 -12.60
C ASN A 191 -1.72 -3.23 -13.93
N ALA A 192 -1.83 -4.29 -14.74
CA ALA A 192 -2.43 -4.22 -16.07
C ALA A 192 -3.96 -4.06 -16.04
N PHE A 193 -4.65 -4.81 -15.20
CA PHE A 193 -6.12 -4.90 -15.22
C PHE A 193 -6.81 -4.04 -14.16
N SER A 194 -6.17 -3.81 -13.02
CA SER A 194 -6.72 -2.98 -11.94
C SER A 194 -6.17 -1.57 -11.98
N TYR A 195 -4.85 -1.42 -12.15
CA TYR A 195 -4.14 -0.15 -12.14
C TYR A 195 -3.77 0.34 -13.56
N GLU A 196 -4.32 -0.33 -14.58
CA GLU A 196 -4.35 0.11 -15.98
C GLU A 196 -2.98 0.45 -16.63
N ALA A 197 -1.88 -0.02 -16.02
CA ALA A 197 -0.51 0.29 -16.40
C ALA A 197 -0.22 1.80 -16.56
N THR A 198 -0.86 2.62 -15.72
CA THR A 198 -0.69 4.09 -15.70
C THR A 198 -0.49 4.62 -14.28
N PRO A 199 0.21 5.75 -14.11
CA PRO A 199 0.22 6.47 -12.84
C PRO A 199 -1.20 6.95 -12.47
N HIS A 200 -1.67 6.68 -11.25
CA HIS A 200 -2.94 7.23 -10.74
C HIS A 200 -2.76 8.24 -9.60
N VAL A 201 -1.54 8.45 -9.11
CA VAL A 201 -1.24 9.41 -8.05
C VAL A 201 -0.23 10.45 -8.57
N PRO A 202 -0.36 11.74 -8.22
CA PRO A 202 0.56 12.78 -8.71
C PRO A 202 2.05 12.47 -8.47
N ASP A 203 2.39 11.88 -7.32
CA ASP A 203 3.75 11.38 -7.04
C ASP A 203 4.29 10.43 -8.14
N GLU A 204 3.46 9.51 -8.60
CA GLU A 204 3.85 8.48 -9.58
C GLU A 204 4.10 9.06 -10.96
N LEU A 205 3.30 10.04 -11.35
CA LEU A 205 3.48 10.80 -12.58
C LEU A 205 4.87 11.43 -12.61
N VAL A 206 5.21 12.14 -11.54
CA VAL A 206 6.52 12.79 -11.40
C VAL A 206 7.65 11.77 -11.31
N TYR A 207 7.47 10.65 -10.61
CA TYR A 207 8.48 9.59 -10.57
C TYR A 207 8.78 9.05 -11.97
N LEU A 208 7.75 8.89 -12.81
CA LEU A 208 7.92 8.40 -14.18
C LEU A 208 8.62 9.43 -15.07
N ILE A 209 8.25 10.70 -14.98
CA ILE A 209 8.93 11.79 -15.71
C ILE A 209 10.40 11.85 -15.31
N HIS A 210 10.68 11.86 -14.00
CA HIS A 210 12.03 11.90 -13.46
C HIS A 210 12.85 10.66 -13.86
N ALA A 211 12.25 9.47 -13.88
CA ALA A 211 12.88 8.27 -14.38
C ALA A 211 13.24 8.35 -15.87
N ARG A 212 12.38 9.00 -16.70
CA ARG A 212 12.69 9.28 -18.11
C ARG A 212 13.83 10.28 -18.26
N THR A 213 13.84 11.34 -17.44
CA THR A 213 14.95 12.31 -17.39
C THR A 213 16.28 11.60 -17.09
N PHE A 214 16.31 10.72 -16.09
CA PHE A 214 17.50 9.93 -15.78
C PHE A 214 17.88 8.93 -16.88
N ALA A 215 16.89 8.27 -17.51
CA ALA A 215 17.15 7.37 -18.64
C ALA A 215 17.74 8.11 -19.85
N ALA A 216 17.46 9.41 -20.01
CA ALA A 216 18.05 10.29 -21.01
C ALA A 216 19.43 10.86 -20.60
N GLY A 217 19.93 10.52 -19.40
CA GLY A 217 21.22 11.01 -18.89
C GLY A 217 21.17 12.46 -18.37
N LEU A 218 19.98 12.99 -18.12
CA LEU A 218 19.74 14.34 -17.62
C LEU A 218 19.39 14.29 -16.12
N ILE A 219 19.49 15.44 -15.43
CA ILE A 219 19.07 15.59 -14.02
C ILE A 219 17.91 16.61 -13.86
N ASP A 220 17.76 17.49 -14.83
CA ASP A 220 16.72 18.50 -14.98
C ASP A 220 16.31 18.58 -16.47
N LEU A 221 15.19 19.24 -16.72
CA LEU A 221 14.68 19.52 -18.07
C LEU A 221 14.70 21.04 -18.32
N PRO A 222 14.73 21.48 -19.59
CA PRO A 222 14.52 22.89 -19.91
C PRO A 222 13.15 23.36 -19.42
N LEU A 223 13.03 24.66 -19.12
CA LEU A 223 11.73 25.23 -18.79
C LEU A 223 10.74 25.06 -19.96
N PRO A 224 9.50 24.59 -19.71
CA PRO A 224 8.47 24.55 -20.74
C PRO A 224 8.23 25.94 -21.36
N PRO A 225 8.03 26.07 -22.68
CA PRO A 225 7.76 27.36 -23.33
C PRO A 225 6.55 28.11 -22.73
N VAL A 226 5.56 27.35 -22.24
CA VAL A 226 4.38 27.89 -21.55
C VAL A 226 4.18 27.14 -20.22
N PRO A 227 4.87 27.52 -19.13
CA PRO A 227 4.84 26.76 -17.87
C PRO A 227 3.42 26.51 -17.33
N ALA A 228 2.52 27.49 -17.46
CA ALA A 228 1.13 27.37 -17.03
C ALA A 228 0.31 26.33 -17.82
N GLY A 229 0.74 25.96 -19.03
CA GLY A 229 0.14 24.90 -19.84
C GLY A 229 0.75 23.52 -19.58
N PHE A 230 1.86 23.44 -18.85
CA PHE A 230 2.56 22.19 -18.51
C PHE A 230 2.72 22.00 -17.00
N GLU A 231 1.85 22.63 -16.21
CA GLU A 231 1.89 22.60 -14.75
C GLU A 231 1.72 21.17 -14.23
N LEU A 232 2.56 20.74 -13.30
CA LEU A 232 2.50 19.42 -12.67
C LEU A 232 2.74 19.56 -11.17
N ASP A 233 1.93 18.88 -10.36
CA ASP A 233 2.20 18.77 -8.93
C ASP A 233 3.56 18.10 -8.72
N LEU A 234 4.30 18.52 -7.69
CA LEU A 234 5.63 17.99 -7.38
C LEU A 234 6.64 18.17 -8.55
N MET A 235 6.52 19.25 -9.33
CA MET A 235 7.59 19.71 -10.22
C MET A 235 8.01 21.13 -9.84
N THR A 236 9.31 21.34 -9.64
CA THR A 236 9.89 22.67 -9.39
C THR A 236 10.07 23.40 -10.70
N VAL A 237 9.57 24.64 -10.75
CA VAL A 237 9.77 25.59 -11.84
C VAL A 237 10.77 26.64 -11.40
N ASP A 238 11.97 26.64 -12.01
CA ASP A 238 13.00 27.66 -11.87
C ASP A 238 13.09 28.46 -13.19
N PRO A 239 13.78 29.63 -13.25
CA PRO A 239 13.78 30.51 -14.44
C PRO A 239 14.14 29.84 -15.77
N ASP A 240 15.06 28.87 -15.75
CA ASP A 240 15.55 28.18 -16.96
C ASP A 240 15.39 26.65 -16.89
N ARG A 241 14.80 26.12 -15.81
CA ARG A 241 14.84 24.69 -15.49
C ARG A 241 13.52 24.19 -14.93
N TRP A 242 13.22 22.93 -15.22
CA TRP A 242 12.05 22.23 -14.74
C TRP A 242 12.46 20.83 -14.25
N PHE A 243 12.23 20.54 -12.97
CA PHE A 243 12.72 19.28 -12.39
C PHE A 243 11.86 18.80 -11.23
N SER A 244 11.92 17.49 -11.00
CA SER A 244 11.27 16.84 -9.86
C SER A 244 12.06 17.11 -8.57
N PRO A 245 11.41 17.56 -7.47
CA PRO A 245 12.05 17.74 -6.18
C PRO A 245 12.13 16.43 -5.38
N VAL A 246 11.55 15.32 -5.86
CA VAL A 246 11.52 14.06 -5.12
C VAL A 246 12.92 13.42 -4.99
N PRO A 247 13.19 12.61 -3.95
CA PRO A 247 14.48 11.93 -3.79
C PRO A 247 14.86 11.05 -4.99
N PRO A 248 16.15 10.95 -5.36
CA PRO A 248 16.59 10.34 -6.62
C PRO A 248 16.57 8.81 -6.60
N GLY A 249 16.54 8.17 -5.43
CA GLY A 249 16.76 6.72 -5.32
C GLY A 249 15.72 5.89 -6.07
N TRP A 250 14.42 6.22 -5.93
CA TRP A 250 13.39 5.48 -6.66
C TRP A 250 13.38 5.76 -8.17
N PRO A 251 13.38 7.04 -8.63
CA PRO A 251 13.49 7.37 -10.04
C PRO A 251 14.68 6.70 -10.73
N ALA A 252 15.83 6.57 -10.06
CA ALA A 252 17.00 5.87 -10.61
C ALA A 252 16.77 4.37 -10.86
N VAL A 253 16.03 3.68 -9.97
CA VAL A 253 15.66 2.27 -10.17
C VAL A 253 14.58 2.14 -11.24
N LEU A 254 13.59 3.04 -11.22
CA LEU A 254 12.52 3.07 -12.22
C LEU A 254 13.07 3.38 -13.63
N ALA A 255 14.13 4.19 -13.74
CA ALA A 255 14.80 4.51 -15.00
C ALA A 255 15.34 3.28 -15.72
N ILE A 256 15.72 2.22 -14.99
CA ILE A 256 16.10 0.93 -15.59
C ILE A 256 14.90 0.32 -16.33
N GLY A 257 13.72 0.35 -15.72
CA GLY A 257 12.48 -0.10 -16.35
C GLY A 257 12.09 0.75 -17.55
N VAL A 258 12.26 2.07 -17.45
CA VAL A 258 12.04 3.00 -18.57
C VAL A 258 12.98 2.69 -19.75
N ALA A 259 14.28 2.51 -19.49
CA ALA A 259 15.27 2.19 -20.52
C ALA A 259 15.00 0.84 -21.22
N LEU A 260 14.37 -0.10 -20.51
CA LEU A 260 13.92 -1.39 -21.06
C LEU A 260 12.53 -1.34 -21.70
N GLY A 261 11.85 -0.18 -21.70
CA GLY A 261 10.48 -0.03 -22.22
C GLY A 261 9.41 -0.71 -21.36
N ALA A 262 9.73 -1.08 -20.12
CA ALA A 262 8.87 -1.85 -19.22
C ALA A 262 8.76 -1.26 -17.80
N PRO A 263 8.48 0.05 -17.61
CA PRO A 263 8.45 0.67 -16.28
C PRO A 263 7.39 0.05 -15.35
N SER A 264 6.28 -0.45 -15.89
CA SER A 264 5.21 -1.13 -15.13
C SER A 264 5.67 -2.43 -14.45
N TRP A 265 6.77 -3.03 -14.90
CA TRP A 265 7.26 -4.32 -14.37
C TRP A 265 8.22 -4.17 -13.19
N VAL A 266 8.72 -2.97 -12.90
CA VAL A 266 9.74 -2.75 -11.87
C VAL A 266 9.23 -3.16 -10.49
N ASN A 267 8.09 -2.61 -10.04
CA ASN A 267 7.52 -2.98 -8.75
C ASN A 267 7.04 -4.44 -8.68
N PRO A 268 6.41 -5.02 -9.71
CA PRO A 268 6.10 -6.44 -9.73
C PRO A 268 7.32 -7.35 -9.48
N VAL A 269 8.44 -7.11 -10.17
CA VAL A 269 9.68 -7.87 -9.99
C VAL A 269 10.26 -7.68 -8.59
N LEU A 270 10.26 -6.45 -8.08
CA LEU A 270 10.72 -6.14 -6.73
C LEU A 270 9.87 -6.82 -5.66
N SER A 271 8.55 -6.94 -5.85
CA SER A 271 7.67 -7.68 -4.94
C SER A 271 8.00 -9.17 -4.93
N GLY A 272 8.27 -9.79 -6.08
CA GLY A 272 8.76 -11.17 -6.12
C GLY A 272 10.07 -11.35 -5.33
N LEU A 273 11.01 -10.44 -5.51
CA LEU A 273 12.28 -10.43 -4.79
C LEU A 273 12.10 -10.20 -3.27
N ALA A 274 11.17 -9.33 -2.86
CA ALA A 274 10.85 -9.10 -1.46
C ALA A 274 10.35 -10.37 -0.77
N VAL A 275 9.46 -11.16 -1.40
CA VAL A 275 9.02 -12.46 -0.85
C VAL A 275 10.17 -13.42 -0.64
N TRP A 276 11.07 -13.51 -1.64
CA TRP A 276 12.25 -14.36 -1.54
C TRP A 276 13.14 -13.91 -0.38
N LEU A 277 13.48 -12.62 -0.32
CA LEU A 277 14.30 -12.05 0.75
C LEU A 277 13.65 -12.20 2.13
N THR A 278 12.34 -12.03 2.26
CA THR A 278 11.61 -12.27 3.51
C THR A 278 11.83 -13.68 4.00
N ALA A 279 11.67 -14.70 3.15
CA ALA A 279 11.93 -16.08 3.53
C ALA A 279 13.38 -16.28 4.03
N ARG A 280 14.37 -15.65 3.38
CA ARG A 280 15.78 -15.74 3.78
C ARG A 280 16.05 -15.03 5.10
N VAL A 281 15.59 -13.81 5.28
CA VAL A 281 15.78 -13.01 6.50
C VAL A 281 15.11 -13.69 7.68
N VAL A 282 13.86 -14.12 7.54
CA VAL A 282 13.14 -14.78 8.64
C VAL A 282 13.81 -16.10 9.02
N ARG A 283 14.40 -16.83 8.06
CA ARG A 283 15.18 -18.04 8.34
C ARG A 283 16.48 -17.78 9.09
N LEU A 284 17.07 -16.58 8.97
CA LEU A 284 18.21 -16.14 9.77
C LEU A 284 17.78 -15.74 11.19
N VAL A 285 16.59 -15.14 11.33
CA VAL A 285 16.09 -14.65 12.61
C VAL A 285 15.45 -15.76 13.44
N TYR A 286 14.76 -16.74 12.85
CA TYR A 286 14.02 -17.81 13.56
C TYR A 286 14.55 -19.21 13.24
N PRO A 287 14.71 -20.11 14.24
CA PRO A 287 15.22 -21.46 14.00
C PRO A 287 14.17 -22.38 13.37
N ASP A 288 12.88 -22.13 13.63
CA ASP A 288 11.79 -22.89 13.04
C ASP A 288 11.56 -22.44 11.59
N ALA A 289 11.70 -23.39 10.66
CA ALA A 289 11.56 -23.13 9.23
C ALA A 289 10.12 -22.75 8.84
N ARG A 290 9.13 -23.20 9.64
CA ARG A 290 7.72 -22.89 9.42
C ARG A 290 7.44 -21.40 9.54
N VAL A 291 8.14 -20.69 10.41
CA VAL A 291 7.99 -19.22 10.54
C VAL A 291 8.38 -18.55 9.24
N ALA A 292 9.54 -18.90 8.67
CA ALA A 292 10.00 -18.32 7.41
C ALA A 292 9.07 -18.65 6.24
N TRP A 293 8.64 -19.91 6.13
CA TRP A 293 7.76 -20.34 5.05
C TRP A 293 6.37 -19.70 5.13
N TRP A 294 5.70 -19.76 6.29
CA TRP A 294 4.39 -19.14 6.45
C TRP A 294 4.45 -17.62 6.36
N SER A 295 5.55 -16.97 6.75
CA SER A 295 5.72 -15.54 6.53
C SER A 295 5.80 -15.19 5.05
N ALA A 296 6.51 -16.00 4.24
CA ALA A 296 6.54 -15.81 2.80
C ALA A 296 5.15 -16.04 2.17
N VAL A 297 4.43 -17.09 2.60
CA VAL A 297 3.06 -17.38 2.14
C VAL A 297 2.11 -16.23 2.48
N LEU A 298 2.07 -15.79 3.74
CA LEU A 298 1.16 -14.72 4.16
C LEU A 298 1.51 -13.38 3.54
N LEU A 299 2.80 -13.08 3.33
CA LEU A 299 3.22 -11.88 2.60
C LEU A 299 2.76 -11.94 1.14
N ALA A 300 2.95 -13.08 0.46
CA ALA A 300 2.54 -13.26 -0.94
C ALA A 300 1.02 -13.18 -1.14
N LEU A 301 0.23 -13.44 -0.10
CA LEU A 301 -1.24 -13.35 -0.12
C LEU A 301 -1.77 -12.06 0.53
N SER A 302 -0.89 -11.18 1.03
CA SER A 302 -1.27 -9.92 1.67
C SER A 302 -1.80 -8.93 0.62
N PRO A 303 -3.05 -8.45 0.73
CA PRO A 303 -3.59 -7.44 -0.19
C PRO A 303 -2.76 -6.17 -0.16
N TRP A 304 -2.38 -5.68 1.03
CA TRP A 304 -1.51 -4.50 1.15
C TRP A 304 -0.19 -4.65 0.40
N PHE A 305 0.46 -5.81 0.50
CA PHE A 305 1.69 -6.11 -0.24
C PHE A 305 1.47 -6.13 -1.76
N LEU A 306 0.41 -6.82 -2.21
CA LEU A 306 0.12 -6.99 -3.63
C LEU A 306 -0.27 -5.65 -4.30
N PHE A 307 -1.11 -4.85 -3.66
CA PHE A 307 -1.49 -3.52 -4.16
C PHE A 307 -0.34 -2.53 -4.10
N GLN A 308 0.54 -2.64 -3.10
CA GLN A 308 1.75 -1.83 -3.10
C GLN A 308 2.73 -2.23 -4.23
N GLY A 309 2.68 -3.49 -4.68
CA GLY A 309 3.49 -4.01 -5.77
C GLY A 309 2.95 -3.73 -7.17
N MET A 310 1.70 -3.29 -7.32
CA MET A 310 1.09 -3.02 -8.63
C MET A 310 1.29 -1.57 -9.11
N ASN A 311 1.62 -0.65 -8.20
CA ASN A 311 1.66 0.78 -8.47
C ASN A 311 3.09 1.25 -8.77
N TYR A 312 3.33 2.56 -8.92
CA TYR A 312 4.66 3.12 -9.24
C TYR A 312 5.30 3.81 -8.02
N MET A 313 4.86 3.49 -6.81
CA MET A 313 5.37 4.08 -5.58
C MET A 313 6.72 3.50 -5.16
N THR A 314 7.40 4.27 -4.33
CA THR A 314 8.75 4.00 -3.79
C THR A 314 8.86 2.79 -2.85
N HIS A 315 7.75 2.26 -2.36
CA HIS A 315 7.74 1.35 -1.19
C HIS A 315 8.33 -0.03 -1.45
N ALA A 316 8.15 -0.61 -2.64
CA ALA A 316 8.65 -1.95 -2.96
C ALA A 316 10.19 -2.00 -2.97
N VAL A 317 10.84 -1.00 -3.59
CA VAL A 317 12.30 -0.89 -3.60
C VAL A 317 12.87 -0.64 -2.20
N SER A 318 12.22 0.20 -1.38
CA SER A 318 12.64 0.43 0.01
C SER A 318 12.60 -0.85 0.84
N LEU A 319 11.54 -1.66 0.68
CA LEU A 319 11.42 -2.94 1.36
C LEU A 319 12.49 -3.93 0.91
N VAL A 320 12.75 -4.06 -0.39
CA VAL A 320 13.81 -4.92 -0.93
C VAL A 320 15.18 -4.52 -0.39
N ALA A 321 15.51 -3.22 -0.41
CA ALA A 321 16.78 -2.71 0.09
C ALA A 321 16.92 -2.94 1.61
N ALA A 322 15.87 -2.68 2.40
CA ALA A 322 15.86 -2.95 3.83
C ALA A 322 16.01 -4.45 4.14
N LEU A 323 15.36 -5.33 3.37
CA LEU A 323 15.48 -6.78 3.52
C LEU A 323 16.86 -7.30 3.07
N ALA A 324 17.45 -6.74 2.02
CA ALA A 324 18.80 -7.06 1.58
C ALA A 324 19.84 -6.66 2.65
N ALA A 325 19.68 -5.47 3.25
CA ALA A 325 20.48 -5.03 4.38
C ALA A 325 20.32 -5.97 5.58
N ALA A 326 19.09 -6.31 5.95
CA ALA A 326 18.80 -7.24 7.05
C ALA A 326 19.37 -8.64 6.79
N PHE A 327 19.33 -9.11 5.55
CA PHE A 327 19.93 -10.38 5.14
C PHE A 327 21.44 -10.36 5.32
N CYS A 328 22.12 -9.30 4.86
CA CYS A 328 23.56 -9.12 4.99
C CYS A 328 24.01 -9.06 6.46
N VAL A 329 23.31 -8.28 7.29
CA VAL A 329 23.55 -8.21 8.73
C VAL A 329 23.30 -9.56 9.39
N GLY A 330 22.18 -10.22 9.08
CA GLY A 330 21.86 -11.54 9.61
C GLY A 330 22.89 -12.62 9.24
N ARG A 331 23.40 -12.61 8.00
CA ARG A 331 24.51 -13.49 7.57
C ARG A 331 25.77 -13.22 8.39
N THR A 332 26.12 -11.96 8.63
CA THR A 332 27.28 -11.62 9.45
C THR A 332 27.13 -12.06 10.90
N VAL A 333 25.92 -11.90 11.46
CA VAL A 333 25.62 -12.32 12.85
C VAL A 333 25.69 -13.84 12.98
N ARG A 334 25.18 -14.59 12.00
CA ARG A 334 25.14 -16.05 12.03
C ARG A 334 26.49 -16.69 11.68
N ASP A 335 27.10 -16.26 10.58
CA ASP A 335 28.25 -16.92 9.96
C ASP A 335 29.58 -16.21 10.27
N GLY A 336 29.53 -15.02 10.88
CA GLY A 336 30.70 -14.24 11.29
C GLY A 336 31.39 -13.42 10.18
N ALA A 337 31.00 -13.62 8.92
CA ALA A 337 31.61 -13.00 7.75
C ALA A 337 31.29 -11.50 7.64
N ALA A 338 32.22 -10.63 8.05
CA ALA A 338 32.03 -9.18 8.05
C ALA A 338 31.94 -8.56 6.64
N ALA A 339 32.37 -9.27 5.59
CA ALA A 339 32.32 -8.79 4.21
C ALA A 339 30.90 -8.44 3.74
N TRP A 340 29.86 -9.07 4.32
CA TRP A 340 28.47 -8.75 4.00
C TRP A 340 28.03 -7.37 4.53
N LEU A 341 28.73 -6.79 5.49
CA LEU A 341 28.32 -5.52 6.09
C LEU A 341 28.49 -4.33 5.15
N LEU A 342 29.46 -4.38 4.22
CA LEU A 342 29.61 -3.32 3.22
C LEU A 342 28.40 -3.26 2.27
N PRO A 343 28.01 -4.34 1.54
CA PRO A 343 26.80 -4.32 0.74
C PRO A 343 25.52 -4.14 1.59
N GLY A 344 25.52 -4.63 2.84
CA GLY A 344 24.44 -4.33 3.78
C GLY A 344 24.29 -2.84 4.06
N GLY A 345 25.40 -2.12 4.25
CA GLY A 345 25.43 -0.67 4.44
C GLY A 345 24.99 0.08 3.18
N LEU A 346 25.51 -0.31 2.01
CA LEU A 346 25.08 0.26 0.73
C LEU A 346 23.56 0.13 0.53
N ALA A 347 22.97 -1.01 0.92
CA ALA A 347 21.52 -1.20 0.85
C ALA A 347 20.75 -0.30 1.84
N ILE A 348 21.27 -0.04 3.05
CA ILE A 348 20.68 0.95 3.98
C ILE A 348 20.76 2.36 3.37
N GLY A 349 21.90 2.73 2.80
CA GLY A 349 22.06 4.02 2.14
C GLY A 349 21.14 4.18 0.93
N MET A 350 20.86 3.09 0.21
CA MET A 350 19.86 3.09 -0.87
C MET A 350 18.46 3.42 -0.35
N VAL A 351 18.04 2.85 0.80
CA VAL A 351 16.78 3.27 1.46
C VAL A 351 16.83 4.76 1.78
N GLY A 352 17.97 5.29 2.23
CA GLY A 352 18.18 6.71 2.47
C GLY A 352 18.03 7.60 1.22
N LEU A 353 18.46 7.14 0.05
CA LEU A 353 18.28 7.86 -1.23
C LEU A 353 16.83 7.81 -1.75
N ILE A 354 16.07 6.79 -1.35
CA ILE A 354 14.66 6.62 -1.75
C ILE A 354 13.75 7.40 -0.79
N ARG A 355 13.91 7.15 0.51
CA ARG A 355 13.13 7.69 1.62
C ARG A 355 14.09 7.97 2.79
N PRO A 356 14.66 9.19 2.90
CA PRO A 356 15.71 9.51 3.87
C PRO A 356 15.36 9.14 5.31
N PHE A 357 14.11 9.42 5.71
CA PHE A 357 13.64 9.11 7.06
C PHE A 357 13.64 7.60 7.33
N GLU A 358 13.10 6.79 6.42
CA GLU A 358 13.12 5.33 6.55
C GLU A 358 14.54 4.75 6.55
N GLY A 359 15.45 5.33 5.75
CA GLY A 359 16.86 4.95 5.76
C GLY A 359 17.50 5.07 7.14
N LEU A 360 17.19 6.16 7.87
CA LEU A 360 17.61 6.34 9.26
C LEU A 360 16.99 5.26 10.16
N LEU A 361 15.69 4.97 10.00
CA LEU A 361 15.02 3.97 10.84
C LEU A 361 15.65 2.58 10.69
N VAL A 362 15.91 2.17 9.45
CA VAL A 362 16.56 0.90 9.12
C VAL A 362 18.01 0.89 9.64
N ALA A 363 18.75 1.99 9.48
CA ALA A 363 20.11 2.13 9.99
C ALA A 363 20.19 1.89 11.51
N VAL A 364 19.25 2.48 12.27
CA VAL A 364 19.18 2.29 13.72
C VAL A 364 18.89 0.84 14.08
N VAL A 365 17.85 0.24 13.48
CA VAL A 365 17.46 -1.15 13.80
C VAL A 365 18.57 -2.14 13.46
N LEU A 366 19.16 -2.05 12.26
CA LEU A 366 20.19 -2.98 11.81
C LEU A 366 21.56 -2.71 12.43
N GLY A 367 21.86 -1.44 12.73
CA GLY A 367 23.04 -1.05 13.51
C GLY A 367 22.99 -1.62 14.93
N LEU A 368 21.87 -1.46 15.62
CA LEU A 368 21.66 -2.07 16.95
C LEU A 368 21.70 -3.60 16.87
N TRP A 369 21.11 -4.22 15.84
CA TRP A 369 21.20 -5.67 15.66
C TRP A 369 22.65 -6.15 15.51
N THR A 370 23.47 -5.40 14.75
CA THR A 370 24.91 -5.67 14.57
C THR A 370 25.70 -5.48 15.87
N LEU A 371 25.43 -4.40 16.62
CA LEU A 371 26.09 -4.08 17.88
C LEU A 371 25.74 -5.08 19.00
N CYS A 372 24.47 -5.50 19.09
CA CYS A 372 23.98 -6.30 20.20
C CYS A 372 24.12 -7.82 19.99
N SER A 373 24.60 -8.28 18.83
CA SER A 373 24.59 -9.72 18.48
C SER A 373 25.98 -10.33 18.28
N GLY A 374 26.18 -11.50 18.89
CA GLY A 374 27.05 -12.60 18.41
C GLY A 374 28.57 -12.40 18.34
N ALA A 375 29.12 -11.18 18.43
CA ALA A 375 30.57 -10.99 18.32
C ALA A 375 31.29 -11.19 19.67
N ARG A 376 32.40 -11.95 19.63
CA ARG A 376 33.31 -12.22 20.76
C ARG A 376 34.20 -11.00 21.03
N GLY A 377 33.65 -10.00 21.72
CA GLY A 377 34.38 -8.83 22.22
C GLY A 377 33.89 -7.49 21.65
N PRO A 378 34.11 -6.39 22.40
CA PRO A 378 33.62 -5.05 22.03
C PRO A 378 34.23 -4.51 20.73
N VAL A 379 35.53 -4.75 20.49
CA VAL A 379 36.24 -4.25 19.31
C VAL A 379 35.64 -4.79 18.01
N THR A 380 35.34 -6.09 17.93
CA THR A 380 34.72 -6.70 16.74
C THR A 380 33.34 -6.12 16.46
N ARG A 381 32.56 -5.78 17.51
CA ARG A 381 31.24 -5.14 17.36
C ARG A 381 31.37 -3.75 16.76
N ILE A 382 32.34 -2.98 17.24
CA ILE A 382 32.64 -1.64 16.74
C ILE A 382 33.06 -1.73 15.28
N VAL A 383 34.08 -2.54 14.95
CA VAL A 383 34.57 -2.69 13.56
C VAL A 383 33.45 -3.07 12.60
N ARG A 384 32.62 -4.06 12.96
CA ARG A 384 31.47 -4.46 12.14
C ARG A 384 30.50 -3.30 11.92
N THR A 385 30.14 -2.60 12.98
CA THR A 385 29.20 -1.47 12.89
C THR A 385 29.80 -0.32 12.08
N THR A 386 31.11 -0.08 12.18
CA THR A 386 31.83 0.90 11.37
C THR A 386 31.82 0.52 9.88
N VAL A 387 32.03 -0.75 9.52
CA VAL A 387 31.96 -1.20 8.12
C VAL A 387 30.55 -1.03 7.55
N LEU A 388 29.52 -1.36 8.34
CA LEU A 388 28.12 -1.13 7.96
C LEU A 388 27.87 0.37 7.75
N ALA A 389 28.27 1.20 8.70
CA ALA A 389 28.10 2.65 8.63
C ALA A 389 28.86 3.26 7.44
N ALA A 390 30.08 2.78 7.15
CA ALA A 390 30.87 3.23 6.01
C ALA A 390 30.16 2.94 4.68
N GLY A 391 29.58 1.74 4.52
CA GLY A 391 28.75 1.41 3.36
C GLY A 391 27.51 2.31 3.26
N THR A 392 26.82 2.54 4.37
CA THR A 392 25.65 3.44 4.42
C THR A 392 26.03 4.85 3.99
N LEU A 393 27.10 5.41 4.58
CA LEU A 393 27.56 6.76 4.28
C LEU A 393 28.04 6.89 2.83
N ALA A 394 28.74 5.89 2.30
CA ALA A 394 29.21 5.91 0.92
C ALA A 394 28.05 6.02 -0.09
N MET A 395 26.97 5.28 0.12
CA MET A 395 25.79 5.37 -0.74
C MET A 395 25.00 6.66 -0.50
N THR A 396 24.72 7.02 0.76
CA THR A 396 23.97 8.25 1.07
C THR A 396 24.72 9.52 0.64
N ALA A 397 26.05 9.49 0.53
CA ALA A 397 26.84 10.62 0.08
C ALA A 397 26.51 11.09 -1.34
N VAL A 398 25.92 10.23 -2.19
CA VAL A 398 25.43 10.59 -3.53
C VAL A 398 24.38 11.70 -3.46
N GLN A 399 23.66 11.83 -2.34
CA GLN A 399 22.65 12.87 -2.15
C GLN A 399 23.23 14.28 -2.14
N PHE A 400 24.45 14.48 -1.62
CA PHE A 400 25.05 15.82 -1.49
C PHE A 400 25.33 16.51 -2.84
N PRO A 401 26.03 15.89 -3.81
CA PRO A 401 26.21 16.51 -5.12
C PRO A 401 24.87 16.66 -5.85
N TYR A 402 23.94 15.72 -5.72
CA TYR A 402 22.60 15.82 -6.30
C TYR A 402 21.82 17.03 -5.78
N ASN A 403 21.76 17.19 -4.45
CA ASN A 403 21.15 18.35 -3.80
C ASN A 403 21.79 19.67 -4.26
N ARG A 404 23.12 19.71 -4.34
CA ARG A 404 23.86 20.89 -4.79
C ARG A 404 23.53 21.25 -6.24
N ALA A 405 23.38 20.27 -7.12
CA ALA A 405 23.07 20.51 -8.53
C ALA A 405 21.67 21.14 -8.71
N LEU A 406 20.67 20.68 -7.96
CA LEU A 406 19.30 21.17 -8.09
C LEU A 406 19.05 22.45 -7.29
N THR A 407 19.55 22.55 -6.06
CA THR A 407 19.22 23.65 -5.14
C THR A 407 20.36 24.66 -4.91
N GLY A 408 21.54 24.40 -5.46
CA GLY A 408 22.77 25.17 -5.18
C GLY A 408 23.45 24.82 -3.84
N HIS A 409 22.81 24.03 -2.96
CA HIS A 409 23.33 23.74 -1.62
C HIS A 409 23.30 22.23 -1.29
N PRO A 410 24.42 21.61 -0.85
CA PRO A 410 24.49 20.15 -0.67
C PRO A 410 23.58 19.60 0.45
N LEU A 411 23.27 20.40 1.46
CA LEU A 411 22.41 19.99 2.59
C LEU A 411 20.94 20.37 2.40
N ARG A 412 20.58 21.07 1.32
CA ARG A 412 19.20 21.46 1.06
C ARG A 412 18.55 20.40 0.17
N PHE A 413 17.61 19.65 0.74
CA PHE A 413 16.88 18.64 -0.01
C PHE A 413 15.88 19.31 -0.95
N PRO A 414 15.81 18.94 -2.24
CA PRO A 414 14.91 19.55 -3.20
C PRO A 414 13.43 19.48 -2.77
N ILE A 415 12.99 18.37 -2.18
CA ILE A 415 11.62 18.23 -1.67
C ILE A 415 11.30 19.20 -0.53
N MET A 416 12.28 19.49 0.34
CA MET A 416 12.09 20.45 1.43
C MET A 416 12.02 21.88 0.87
N ASP A 417 12.89 22.21 -0.10
CA ASP A 417 12.85 23.49 -0.79
C ASP A 417 11.51 23.72 -1.52
N TYR A 418 11.04 22.71 -2.26
CA TYR A 418 9.74 22.76 -2.92
C TYR A 418 8.60 23.00 -1.92
N THR A 419 8.54 22.24 -0.83
CA THR A 419 7.48 22.39 0.17
C THR A 419 7.54 23.74 0.88
N ASP A 420 8.74 24.24 1.18
CA ASP A 420 8.92 25.55 1.82
C ASP A 420 8.43 26.68 0.90
N ARG A 421 8.66 26.58 -0.41
CA ARG A 421 8.17 27.55 -1.41
C ARG A 421 6.65 27.50 -1.60
N MET A 422 6.07 26.30 -1.61
CA MET A 422 4.64 26.11 -1.92
C MET A 422 3.72 26.28 -0.72
N TYR A 423 4.15 25.85 0.48
CA TYR A 423 3.30 25.77 1.67
C TYR A 423 3.85 26.54 2.87
N GLY A 424 5.03 27.13 2.73
CA GLY A 424 5.68 27.93 3.76
C GLY A 424 6.78 27.17 4.51
N PRO A 425 7.72 27.91 5.14
CA PRO A 425 8.90 27.32 5.76
C PRO A 425 8.57 26.32 6.86
N GLY A 426 9.18 25.14 6.81
CA GLY A 426 9.08 24.12 7.87
C GLY A 426 7.86 23.20 7.76
N SER A 427 6.95 23.45 6.82
CA SER A 427 5.70 22.70 6.56
C SER A 427 5.91 21.18 6.52
N ASN A 428 6.97 20.73 5.86
CA ASN A 428 7.29 19.31 5.68
C ASN A 428 8.33 18.75 6.68
N ALA A 429 8.84 19.56 7.61
CA ALA A 429 9.89 19.08 8.51
C ALA A 429 9.31 18.28 9.69
N LEU A 430 10.12 17.38 10.26
CA LEU A 430 9.76 16.53 11.40
C LEU A 430 9.67 17.35 12.70
N GLY A 431 8.79 16.91 13.60
CA GLY A 431 8.62 17.47 14.95
C GLY A 431 7.26 18.13 15.14
N PHE A 432 7.01 18.55 16.38
CA PHE A 432 5.79 19.27 16.74
C PHE A 432 5.95 20.78 16.47
N GLY A 433 4.89 21.43 16.00
CA GLY A 433 4.92 22.87 15.75
C GLY A 433 3.68 23.37 14.99
N PRO A 434 3.37 24.67 15.09
CA PRO A 434 2.27 25.28 14.34
C PRO A 434 2.60 25.48 12.84
N ASP A 435 3.87 25.36 12.48
CA ASP A 435 4.42 25.49 11.13
C ASP A 435 4.43 24.17 10.34
N ARG A 436 3.80 23.12 10.87
CA ARG A 436 3.74 21.78 10.27
C ARG A 436 2.44 21.59 9.50
N GLY A 437 2.48 20.74 8.49
CA GLY A 437 1.30 20.44 7.67
C GLY A 437 1.26 21.24 6.38
N LEU A 438 0.37 20.79 5.48
CA LEU A 438 0.17 21.39 4.16
C LEU A 438 -1.25 21.96 4.02
N GLY A 439 -2.09 21.86 5.06
CA GLY A 439 -3.46 22.37 5.06
C GLY A 439 -4.41 21.54 4.18
N TRP A 440 -4.06 20.28 3.89
CA TRP A 440 -4.87 19.39 3.05
C TRP A 440 -6.17 19.01 3.75
N VAL A 441 -7.28 19.59 3.29
CA VAL A 441 -8.60 19.36 3.87
C VAL A 441 -8.94 17.87 3.92
N GLY A 442 -9.18 17.36 5.13
CA GLY A 442 -9.59 15.97 5.37
C GLY A 442 -8.43 14.99 5.61
N LEU A 443 -7.23 15.32 5.14
CA LEU A 443 -6.00 14.52 5.28
C LEU A 443 -5.02 15.09 6.32
N ASP A 444 -5.12 16.40 6.56
CA ASP A 444 -4.41 17.20 7.55
C ASP A 444 -5.47 17.92 8.40
N PRO A 445 -6.06 17.23 9.40
CA PRO A 445 -7.32 17.65 10.00
C PRO A 445 -7.18 18.81 10.98
N LEU A 446 -6.00 19.02 11.57
CA LEU A 446 -5.71 20.07 12.55
C LEU A 446 -4.56 20.95 12.03
N PRO A 447 -4.54 22.25 12.35
CA PRO A 447 -3.42 23.10 12.00
C PRO A 447 -2.18 22.76 12.83
N GLY A 448 -1.03 22.65 12.17
CA GLY A 448 0.23 22.29 12.83
C GLY A 448 0.39 20.77 13.03
N HIS A 449 1.24 20.39 13.97
CA HIS A 449 1.38 19.00 14.42
C HIS A 449 1.53 18.95 15.94
N GLY A 450 0.58 18.29 16.60
CA GLY A 450 0.55 18.10 18.04
C GLY A 450 0.27 16.66 18.47
N LEU A 451 0.14 16.44 19.77
CA LEU A 451 -0.26 15.13 20.31
C LEU A 451 -1.61 14.62 19.78
N PRO A 452 -2.64 15.47 19.57
CA PRO A 452 -3.89 15.02 18.94
C PRO A 452 -3.67 14.41 17.55
N ASP A 453 -2.82 15.02 16.70
CA ASP A 453 -2.49 14.51 15.36
C ASP A 453 -1.81 13.15 15.43
N VAL A 454 -0.94 12.93 16.42
CA VAL A 454 -0.33 11.61 16.66
C VAL A 454 -1.39 10.55 16.92
N LEU A 455 -2.40 10.84 17.73
CA LEU A 455 -3.48 9.90 18.04
C LEU A 455 -4.38 9.66 16.82
N ILE A 456 -4.70 10.72 16.07
CA ILE A 456 -5.48 10.62 14.84
C ILE A 456 -4.72 9.78 13.80
N ASN A 457 -3.48 10.13 13.48
CA ASN A 457 -2.64 9.42 12.53
C ASN A 457 -2.39 7.96 12.93
N ALA A 458 -2.24 7.69 14.24
CA ALA A 458 -2.14 6.33 14.74
C ALA A 458 -3.44 5.54 14.52
N ASN A 459 -4.60 6.12 14.77
CA ASN A 459 -5.88 5.48 14.46
C ASN A 459 -6.03 5.23 12.96
N LEU A 460 -5.80 6.24 12.12
CA LEU A 460 -5.90 6.13 10.66
C LEU A 460 -5.01 4.99 10.13
N ASN A 461 -3.75 4.92 10.57
CA ASN A 461 -2.82 3.87 10.16
C ASN A 461 -3.16 2.49 10.75
N LEU A 462 -3.54 2.41 12.03
CA LEU A 462 -3.93 1.13 12.64
C LEU A 462 -5.21 0.55 12.02
N PHE A 463 -6.18 1.41 11.68
CA PHE A 463 -7.36 1.03 10.93
C PHE A 463 -6.97 0.46 9.56
N GLN A 464 -6.15 1.19 8.79
CA GLN A 464 -5.68 0.71 7.48
C GLN A 464 -4.90 -0.60 7.59
N LEU A 465 -4.04 -0.77 8.61
CA LEU A 465 -3.36 -2.04 8.86
C LEU A 465 -4.36 -3.16 9.17
N ASN A 466 -5.38 -2.89 9.98
CA ASN A 466 -6.38 -3.89 10.34
C ASN A 466 -7.20 -4.35 9.14
N ILE A 467 -7.47 -3.47 8.18
CA ILE A 467 -8.20 -3.82 6.96
C ILE A 467 -7.27 -4.45 5.91
N GLU A 468 -6.18 -3.78 5.54
CA GLU A 468 -5.44 -4.07 4.31
C GLU A 468 -4.34 -5.12 4.48
N LEU A 469 -3.74 -5.27 5.68
CA LEU A 469 -2.56 -6.12 5.87
C LEU A 469 -2.79 -7.55 5.39
N LEU A 470 -3.94 -8.15 5.70
CA LEU A 470 -4.30 -9.50 5.27
C LEU A 470 -5.71 -9.58 4.66
N GLY A 471 -6.49 -8.50 4.63
CA GLY A 471 -7.87 -8.54 4.12
C GLY A 471 -8.79 -9.48 4.90
N TRP A 472 -8.42 -9.82 6.14
CA TRP A 472 -9.18 -10.76 6.96
C TRP A 472 -10.47 -10.10 7.43
N SER A 473 -11.61 -10.79 7.25
CA SER A 473 -12.93 -10.33 7.68
C SER A 473 -13.08 -10.12 9.19
N VAL A 474 -12.12 -10.62 9.95
CA VAL A 474 -12.04 -10.57 11.42
C VAL A 474 -11.06 -9.50 11.93
N GLY A 475 -10.47 -8.72 11.03
CA GLY A 475 -9.35 -7.84 11.32
C GLY A 475 -7.98 -8.53 11.16
N SER A 476 -7.11 -7.91 10.37
CA SER A 476 -5.77 -8.44 10.03
C SER A 476 -4.82 -8.45 11.22
N LEU A 477 -5.08 -7.64 12.25
CA LEU A 477 -4.27 -7.62 13.48
C LEU A 477 -4.53 -8.82 14.40
N LEU A 478 -5.52 -9.67 14.10
CA LEU A 478 -5.91 -10.80 14.95
C LEU A 478 -4.74 -11.74 15.29
N GLY A 479 -3.85 -12.02 14.34
CA GLY A 479 -2.69 -12.88 14.59
C GLY A 479 -1.71 -12.26 15.61
N LEU A 480 -1.44 -10.97 15.50
CA LEU A 480 -0.66 -10.24 16.51
C LEU A 480 -1.38 -10.21 17.86
N LEU A 481 -2.69 -9.93 17.88
CA LEU A 481 -3.49 -9.95 19.10
C LEU A 481 -3.52 -11.32 19.76
N ALA A 482 -3.51 -12.40 18.97
CA ALA A 482 -3.38 -13.77 19.47
C ALA A 482 -2.00 -14.02 20.13
N LEU A 483 -0.91 -13.56 19.51
CA LEU A 483 0.42 -13.60 20.13
C LEU A 483 0.46 -12.77 21.42
N VAL A 484 -0.13 -11.57 21.39
CA VAL A 484 -0.24 -10.69 22.56
C VAL A 484 -1.09 -11.33 23.63
N GLY A 485 -2.16 -12.06 23.33
CA GLY A 485 -3.14 -12.58 24.31
C GLY A 485 -2.87 -13.96 24.88
N VAL A 486 -2.32 -14.85 24.05
CA VAL A 486 -2.04 -16.24 24.47
C VAL A 486 -0.66 -16.71 24.01
N GLY A 487 0.10 -15.93 23.27
CA GLY A 487 1.42 -16.36 22.82
C GLY A 487 2.49 -16.33 23.91
N ARG A 488 3.50 -17.21 23.77
CA ARG A 488 4.75 -17.11 24.51
C ARG A 488 5.77 -16.31 23.71
N TRP A 489 6.12 -15.13 24.22
CA TRP A 489 7.08 -14.24 23.59
C TRP A 489 8.51 -14.73 23.80
N VAL A 490 9.28 -14.85 22.71
CA VAL A 490 10.73 -15.06 22.79
C VAL A 490 11.48 -13.75 22.49
N LYS A 491 12.77 -13.68 22.85
CA LYS A 491 13.61 -12.48 22.64
C LYS A 491 13.55 -11.94 21.19
N ARG A 492 13.46 -12.84 20.21
CA ARG A 492 13.37 -12.50 18.78
C ARG A 492 12.04 -11.83 18.43
N ASP A 493 10.93 -12.25 19.05
CA ASP A 493 9.61 -11.62 18.87
C ASP A 493 9.64 -10.17 19.36
N TRP A 494 10.28 -9.91 20.51
CA TRP A 494 10.47 -8.55 21.02
C TRP A 494 11.33 -7.67 20.12
N ALA A 495 12.37 -8.22 19.49
CA ALA A 495 13.19 -7.47 18.54
C ALA A 495 12.39 -7.11 17.27
N VAL A 496 11.61 -8.06 16.73
CA VAL A 496 10.76 -7.84 15.56
C VAL A 496 9.64 -6.84 15.88
N PHE A 497 8.99 -6.97 17.03
CA PHE A 497 8.00 -6.00 17.51
C PHE A 497 8.63 -4.63 17.74
N GLY A 498 9.82 -4.58 18.33
CA GLY A 498 10.56 -3.33 18.54
C GLY A 498 10.88 -2.61 17.22
N ALA A 499 11.24 -3.35 16.16
CA ALA A 499 11.42 -2.78 14.83
C ALA A 499 10.11 -2.18 14.27
N ALA A 500 8.99 -2.87 14.43
CA ALA A 500 7.68 -2.36 14.01
C ALA A 500 7.25 -1.12 14.82
N ALA A 501 7.41 -1.19 16.14
CA ALA A 501 7.11 -0.08 17.06
C ALA A 501 8.02 1.13 16.82
N TRP A 502 9.28 0.91 16.42
CA TRP A 502 10.19 1.98 16.03
C TRP A 502 9.71 2.71 14.78
N VAL A 503 9.24 1.98 13.76
CA VAL A 503 8.65 2.61 12.57
C VAL A 503 7.44 3.46 12.95
N ALA A 504 6.48 2.90 13.68
CA ALA A 504 5.29 3.65 14.09
C ALA A 504 5.63 4.86 14.97
N GLY A 505 6.48 4.66 16.00
CA GLY A 505 6.83 5.70 16.96
C GLY A 505 7.67 6.83 16.37
N ALA A 506 8.56 6.54 15.42
CA ALA A 506 9.31 7.57 14.73
C ALA A 506 8.40 8.40 13.80
N HIS A 507 7.46 7.75 13.09
CA HIS A 507 6.49 8.46 12.25
C HIS A 507 5.50 9.32 13.05
N SER A 508 5.37 9.12 14.37
CA SER A 508 4.62 10.05 15.22
C SER A 508 5.19 11.47 15.22
N PHE A 509 6.45 11.67 14.82
CA PHE A 509 7.02 13.00 14.63
C PHE A 509 6.71 13.62 13.27
N TYR A 510 5.99 12.92 12.38
CA TYR A 510 5.56 13.45 11.10
C TYR A 510 4.05 13.72 11.12
N TRP A 511 3.66 14.85 10.52
CA TRP A 511 2.31 15.39 10.60
C TRP A 511 1.28 14.59 9.79
N PHE A 512 1.71 13.87 8.75
CA PHE A 512 0.81 13.17 7.85
C PHE A 512 0.76 11.66 8.12
N ALA A 513 -0.43 11.08 8.14
CA ALA A 513 -0.63 9.63 8.25
C ALA A 513 -0.14 8.84 7.01
N GLY A 514 0.11 9.51 5.89
CA GLY A 514 0.39 8.88 4.60
C GLY A 514 -0.85 8.70 3.73
N GLY A 515 -2.05 9.09 4.19
CA GLY A 515 -3.28 9.08 3.40
C GLY A 515 -3.85 7.69 3.11
N PRO A 516 -5.03 7.61 2.47
CA PRO A 516 -5.77 6.38 2.30
C PRO A 516 -5.39 5.58 1.04
N ASP A 517 -4.44 6.03 0.21
CA ASP A 517 -4.18 5.48 -1.12
C ASP A 517 -3.83 3.98 -1.10
N PHE A 518 -2.78 3.58 -0.37
CA PHE A 518 -2.25 2.21 -0.37
C PHE A 518 -2.05 1.69 1.06
N GLY A 519 -3.15 1.60 1.81
CA GLY A 519 -3.12 1.24 3.23
C GLY A 519 -2.27 2.20 4.06
N ALA A 520 -1.62 1.70 5.12
CA ALA A 520 -0.76 2.50 6.00
C ALA A 520 0.64 2.72 5.40
N ARG A 521 0.73 3.27 4.17
CA ARG A 521 1.96 3.22 3.34
C ARG A 521 3.21 3.85 3.98
N TYR A 522 3.08 4.81 4.90
CA TYR A 522 4.25 5.35 5.63
C TYR A 522 4.79 4.37 6.67
N TRP A 523 3.97 3.41 7.09
CA TRP A 523 4.34 2.32 7.97
C TRP A 523 4.71 1.04 7.19
N TYR A 524 4.93 1.12 5.87
CA TYR A 524 5.11 -0.07 5.02
C TYR A 524 6.26 -0.98 5.45
N LEU A 525 7.36 -0.45 6.00
CA LEU A 525 8.46 -1.26 6.55
C LEU A 525 8.04 -2.17 7.73
N MET A 526 6.87 -1.94 8.33
CA MET A 526 6.28 -2.83 9.33
C MET A 526 5.69 -4.12 8.73
N ILE A 527 5.49 -4.21 7.40
CA ILE A 527 4.76 -5.33 6.78
C ILE A 527 5.39 -6.69 7.11
N VAL A 528 6.71 -6.84 6.96
CA VAL A 528 7.39 -8.09 7.28
C VAL A 528 7.37 -8.39 8.79
N PRO A 529 7.73 -7.46 9.68
CA PRO A 529 7.54 -7.65 11.12
C PRO A 529 6.13 -8.08 11.53
N LEU A 530 5.09 -7.44 11.02
CA LEU A 530 3.70 -7.75 11.36
C LEU A 530 3.27 -9.12 10.81
N ILE A 531 3.70 -9.48 9.60
CA ILE A 531 3.48 -10.82 9.04
C ILE A 531 4.17 -11.89 9.90
N VAL A 532 5.42 -11.67 10.30
CA VAL A 532 6.15 -12.60 11.18
C VAL A 532 5.46 -12.77 12.53
N LEU A 533 5.04 -11.67 13.17
CA LEU A 533 4.33 -11.72 14.46
C LEU A 533 2.94 -12.36 14.32
N THR A 534 2.27 -12.17 13.19
CA THR A 534 1.01 -12.86 12.87
C THR A 534 1.23 -14.37 12.76
N VAL A 535 2.25 -14.81 12.03
CA VAL A 535 2.60 -16.24 11.92
C VAL A 535 2.96 -16.81 13.29
N ARG A 536 3.76 -16.10 14.09
CA ARG A 536 4.07 -16.49 15.48
C ARG A 536 2.80 -16.63 16.30
N GLY A 537 1.86 -15.70 16.21
CA GLY A 537 0.56 -15.78 16.86
C GLY A 537 -0.21 -17.04 16.45
N VAL A 538 -0.37 -17.29 15.16
CA VAL A 538 -1.06 -18.48 14.63
C VAL A 538 -0.40 -19.78 15.09
N LEU A 539 0.94 -19.84 15.09
CA LEU A 539 1.67 -21.01 15.58
C LEU A 539 1.49 -21.21 17.09
N GLU A 540 1.53 -20.15 17.89
CA GLU A 540 1.24 -20.24 19.34
C GLU A 540 -0.22 -20.61 19.62
N LEU A 541 -1.17 -20.20 18.77
CA LEU A 541 -2.55 -20.69 18.87
C LEU A 541 -2.62 -22.19 18.61
N SER A 542 -1.86 -22.68 17.63
CA SER A 542 -1.83 -24.09 17.24
C SER A 542 -1.21 -25.03 18.29
N THR A 543 -0.47 -24.49 19.27
CA THR A 543 0.03 -25.28 20.41
C THR A 543 -0.97 -25.35 21.55
N ARG A 544 -1.81 -24.31 21.72
CA ARG A 544 -2.85 -24.26 22.77
C ARG A 544 -4.17 -24.89 22.36
N TRP A 545 -4.49 -24.80 21.08
CA TRP A 545 -5.68 -25.38 20.48
C TRP A 545 -5.28 -26.35 19.39
N HIS A 546 -6.24 -27.15 18.94
CA HIS A 546 -5.99 -28.18 17.93
C HIS A 546 -5.36 -27.58 16.65
N PRO A 547 -4.14 -28.00 16.24
CA PRO A 547 -3.38 -27.32 15.19
C PRO A 547 -4.11 -27.28 13.85
N GLY A 548 -4.73 -28.39 13.44
CA GLY A 548 -5.51 -28.40 12.21
C GLY A 548 -6.80 -27.58 12.25
N ARG A 549 -7.38 -27.30 13.42
CA ARG A 549 -8.53 -26.38 13.53
C ARG A 549 -8.08 -24.94 13.34
N VAL A 550 -6.97 -24.56 13.97
CA VAL A 550 -6.36 -23.23 13.79
C VAL A 550 -5.97 -23.03 12.33
N GLY A 551 -5.28 -24.00 11.73
CA GLY A 551 -4.90 -23.92 10.33
C GLY A 551 -6.08 -23.89 9.35
N LEU A 552 -7.17 -24.60 9.66
CA LEU A 552 -8.40 -24.50 8.88
C LEU A 552 -9.05 -23.12 9.00
N ALA A 553 -9.11 -22.54 10.20
CA ALA A 553 -9.59 -21.17 10.41
C ALA A 553 -8.77 -20.18 9.58
N THR A 554 -7.44 -20.28 9.62
CA THR A 554 -6.54 -19.46 8.79
C THR A 554 -6.80 -19.69 7.30
N ALA A 555 -7.00 -20.93 6.86
CA ALA A 555 -7.29 -21.23 5.45
C ALA A 555 -8.63 -20.61 5.00
N ILE A 556 -9.68 -20.62 5.84
CA ILE A 556 -10.95 -19.96 5.53
C ILE A 556 -10.75 -18.45 5.37
N LEU A 557 -9.97 -17.82 6.26
CA LEU A 557 -9.64 -16.40 6.16
C LEU A 557 -8.87 -16.09 4.87
N LEU A 558 -7.89 -16.93 4.51
CA LEU A 558 -7.11 -16.76 3.27
C LEU A 558 -7.96 -16.95 2.01
N VAL A 559 -8.92 -17.88 2.02
CA VAL A 559 -9.90 -18.01 0.93
C VAL A 559 -10.72 -16.73 0.81
N GLY A 560 -11.19 -16.18 1.93
CA GLY A 560 -11.88 -14.89 1.97
C GLY A 560 -11.04 -13.75 1.40
N THR A 561 -9.76 -13.68 1.76
CA THR A 561 -8.80 -12.69 1.23
C THR A 561 -8.66 -12.80 -0.28
N VAL A 562 -8.26 -13.97 -0.79
CA VAL A 562 -7.90 -14.18 -2.20
C VAL A 562 -9.13 -14.15 -3.10
N ALA A 563 -10.23 -14.75 -2.66
CA ALA A 563 -11.43 -14.85 -3.49
C ALA A 563 -12.29 -13.58 -3.40
N LEU A 564 -12.42 -12.95 -2.23
CA LEU A 564 -13.37 -11.84 -2.06
C LEU A 564 -12.68 -10.50 -1.89
N PHE A 565 -11.82 -10.36 -0.87
CA PHE A 565 -11.28 -9.04 -0.50
C PHE A 565 -10.38 -8.46 -1.60
N THR A 566 -9.38 -9.20 -2.08
CA THR A 566 -8.43 -8.69 -3.08
C THR A 566 -9.12 -8.33 -4.41
N PRO A 567 -9.97 -9.18 -5.02
CA PRO A 567 -10.68 -8.80 -6.24
C PRO A 567 -11.64 -7.63 -6.03
N TRP A 568 -12.36 -7.61 -4.91
CA TRP A 568 -13.24 -6.48 -4.57
C TRP A 568 -12.46 -5.18 -4.45
N ARG A 569 -11.36 -5.19 -3.70
CA ARG A 569 -10.55 -3.99 -3.44
C ARG A 569 -9.86 -3.48 -4.70
N ALA A 570 -9.37 -4.40 -5.54
CA ALA A 570 -8.81 -4.08 -6.86
C ALA A 570 -9.79 -3.24 -7.69
N VAL A 571 -11.03 -3.71 -7.85
CA VAL A 571 -11.98 -3.04 -8.75
C VAL A 571 -12.74 -1.89 -8.09
N ASP A 572 -13.06 -1.96 -6.81
CA ASP A 572 -13.81 -0.90 -6.12
C ASP A 572 -12.97 0.36 -5.91
N LYS A 573 -11.71 0.17 -5.48
CA LYS A 573 -10.81 1.26 -5.14
C LYS A 573 -9.82 1.59 -6.25
N TYR A 574 -9.11 0.59 -6.78
CA TYR A 574 -7.93 0.87 -7.58
C TYR A 574 -8.17 1.06 -9.07
N HIS A 575 -9.29 0.57 -9.59
CA HIS A 575 -9.68 0.83 -10.97
C HIS A 575 -10.17 2.28 -11.14
N HIS A 576 -9.55 3.01 -12.08
CA HIS A 576 -9.67 4.47 -12.19
C HIS A 576 -9.44 5.20 -10.85
N TYR A 577 -8.43 4.78 -10.08
CA TYR A 577 -8.13 5.41 -8.80
C TYR A 577 -7.91 6.92 -8.98
N ARG A 578 -8.44 7.74 -8.06
CA ARG A 578 -8.49 9.21 -8.15
C ARG A 578 -9.15 9.75 -9.42
N GLU A 579 -9.98 8.94 -10.07
CA GLU A 579 -10.60 9.28 -11.35
C GLU A 579 -9.56 9.51 -12.49
N MET A 580 -8.30 9.11 -12.28
CA MET A 580 -7.25 9.09 -13.30
C MET A 580 -7.51 7.95 -14.30
N ARG A 581 -7.44 8.25 -15.59
CA ARG A 581 -7.91 7.31 -16.63
C ARG A 581 -6.96 7.23 -17.84
N PRO A 582 -6.72 6.02 -18.38
CA PRO A 582 -5.83 5.81 -19.52
C PRO A 582 -6.52 6.06 -20.88
N ASP A 583 -7.82 6.37 -20.89
CA ASP A 583 -8.64 6.43 -22.11
C ASP A 583 -8.25 7.56 -23.07
N VAL A 584 -7.53 8.59 -22.61
CA VAL A 584 -6.91 9.58 -23.51
C VAL A 584 -5.92 8.94 -24.50
N ARG A 585 -5.21 7.88 -24.11
CA ARG A 585 -4.32 7.13 -25.03
C ARG A 585 -5.11 6.45 -26.14
N ARG A 586 -6.23 5.80 -25.77
CA ARG A 586 -7.12 5.15 -26.74
C ARG A 586 -7.79 6.18 -27.66
N LEU A 587 -8.13 7.35 -27.13
CA LEU A 587 -8.66 8.46 -27.92
C LEU A 587 -7.62 8.93 -28.95
N ALA A 588 -6.37 9.12 -28.53
CA ALA A 588 -5.28 9.52 -29.41
C ALA A 588 -5.03 8.52 -30.55
N GLU A 589 -5.04 7.23 -30.23
CA GLU A 589 -4.91 6.15 -31.23
C GLU A 589 -6.10 6.14 -32.20
N ALA A 590 -7.33 6.27 -31.70
CA ALA A 590 -8.55 6.23 -32.52
C ALA A 590 -8.72 7.48 -33.41
N ALA A 591 -8.37 8.65 -32.90
CA ALA A 591 -8.44 9.92 -33.63
C ALA A 591 -7.22 10.15 -34.53
N GLY A 592 -6.15 9.38 -34.36
CA GLY A 592 -4.93 9.47 -35.16
C GLY A 592 -4.11 10.73 -34.87
N PHE A 593 -3.88 11.04 -33.58
CA PHE A 593 -3.02 12.17 -33.20
C PHE A 593 -1.61 11.98 -33.76
N GLY A 594 -1.23 12.86 -34.70
CA GLY A 594 0.06 12.83 -35.38
C GLY A 594 1.22 13.36 -34.54
N GLU A 595 2.44 13.31 -35.10
CA GLU A 595 3.65 13.84 -34.47
C GLU A 595 3.62 15.37 -34.29
N ASP A 596 2.78 16.07 -35.07
CA ASP A 596 2.55 17.51 -35.03
C ASP A 596 1.36 17.92 -34.16
N ALA A 597 0.75 17.00 -33.39
CA ALA A 597 -0.42 17.30 -32.59
C ALA A 597 -0.09 18.14 -31.34
N LEU A 598 -0.84 19.21 -31.12
CA LEU A 598 -0.99 19.91 -29.84
C LEU A 598 -2.41 19.68 -29.32
N VAL A 599 -2.53 18.85 -28.29
CA VAL A 599 -3.78 18.46 -27.66
C VAL A 599 -4.03 19.35 -26.46
N LEU A 600 -5.02 20.22 -26.56
CA LEU A 600 -5.49 21.11 -25.51
C LEU A 600 -6.51 20.36 -24.65
N VAL A 601 -6.11 20.00 -23.44
CA VAL A 601 -6.93 19.24 -22.50
C VAL A 601 -7.67 20.20 -21.58
N ARG A 602 -9.00 20.23 -21.71
CA ARG A 602 -9.91 21.04 -20.88
C ARG A 602 -10.37 20.25 -19.66
N GLY A 603 -10.44 20.92 -18.51
CA GLY A 603 -10.84 20.31 -17.25
C GLY A 603 -9.92 20.73 -16.09
N GLN A 604 -9.90 19.90 -15.04
CA GLN A 604 -9.06 20.11 -13.86
C GLN A 604 -7.61 19.68 -14.10
N LEU A 605 -6.69 20.21 -13.30
CA LEU A 605 -5.28 19.81 -13.32
C LEU A 605 -5.14 18.30 -13.02
N ASP A 606 -5.65 17.87 -11.87
CA ASP A 606 -5.82 16.47 -11.44
C ASP A 606 -7.34 16.20 -11.39
N PRO A 607 -7.89 15.18 -12.06
CA PRO A 607 -7.17 14.12 -12.80
C PRO A 607 -7.00 14.38 -14.31
N ASP A 608 -7.69 15.37 -14.91
CA ASP A 608 -7.86 15.40 -16.37
C ASP A 608 -6.54 15.65 -17.12
N TYR A 609 -5.85 16.76 -16.84
CA TYR A 609 -4.60 17.05 -17.53
C TYR A 609 -3.50 16.06 -17.13
N GLN A 610 -3.34 15.76 -15.84
CA GLN A 610 -2.30 14.84 -15.36
C GLN A 610 -2.46 13.40 -15.90
N SER A 611 -3.69 12.94 -16.18
CA SER A 611 -3.94 11.67 -16.88
C SER A 611 -3.40 11.64 -18.32
N ALA A 612 -3.19 12.79 -18.94
CA ALA A 612 -2.60 12.91 -20.28
C ALA A 612 -1.10 13.26 -20.24
N ALA A 613 -0.68 14.07 -19.27
CA ALA A 613 0.66 14.64 -19.21
C ALA A 613 1.80 13.60 -19.21
N TYR A 614 1.59 12.41 -18.62
CA TYR A 614 2.61 11.35 -18.63
C TYR A 614 2.91 10.79 -20.04
N LEU A 615 2.05 11.07 -21.02
CA LEU A 615 2.26 10.68 -22.42
C LEU A 615 3.21 11.64 -23.16
N ASN A 616 3.46 12.83 -22.60
CA ASN A 616 4.33 13.80 -23.24
C ASN A 616 5.77 13.26 -23.39
N PRO A 617 6.45 13.64 -24.50
CA PRO A 617 7.90 13.51 -24.58
C PRO A 617 8.57 14.37 -23.49
N ILE A 618 9.81 14.00 -23.12
CA ILE A 618 10.61 14.82 -22.19
C ILE A 618 11.05 16.14 -22.81
N ASP A 619 11.20 16.16 -24.14
CA ASP A 619 11.45 17.35 -24.94
C ASP A 619 10.12 17.82 -25.53
N LEU A 620 9.60 18.92 -24.99
CA LEU A 620 8.29 19.47 -25.38
C LEU A 620 8.31 20.16 -26.75
N GLU A 621 9.50 20.42 -27.31
CA GLU A 621 9.65 20.95 -28.67
C GLU A 621 9.80 19.83 -29.71
N GLY A 622 10.19 18.63 -29.28
CA GLY A 622 10.42 17.45 -30.11
C GLY A 622 9.17 16.84 -30.75
N PRO A 623 9.33 15.88 -31.69
CA PRO A 623 8.22 15.25 -32.40
C PRO A 623 7.36 14.39 -31.47
N GLY A 624 6.06 14.33 -31.75
CA GLY A 624 5.09 13.53 -31.00
C GLY A 624 3.90 14.36 -30.51
N PRO A 625 2.77 13.72 -30.18
CA PRO A 625 1.62 14.40 -29.63
C PRO A 625 1.96 15.06 -28.30
N LEU A 626 1.68 16.35 -28.20
CA LEU A 626 1.93 17.17 -27.02
C LEU A 626 0.60 17.49 -26.34
N TYR A 627 0.41 17.03 -25.12
CA TYR A 627 -0.75 17.33 -24.29
C TYR A 627 -0.43 18.54 -23.41
N ALA A 628 -1.25 19.58 -23.50
CA ALA A 628 -1.13 20.80 -22.71
C ALA A 628 -2.44 21.11 -22.00
N TRP A 629 -2.35 21.68 -20.80
CA TRP A 629 -3.52 22.07 -20.01
C TRP A 629 -4.12 23.35 -20.55
N ASP A 630 -5.35 23.24 -21.04
CA ASP A 630 -6.15 24.37 -21.52
C ASP A 630 -6.83 25.07 -20.34
N ARG A 631 -5.99 25.62 -19.46
CA ARG A 631 -6.39 26.18 -18.16
C ARG A 631 -7.28 27.42 -18.31
N SER A 632 -6.94 28.29 -19.24
CA SER A 632 -7.62 29.57 -19.47
C SER A 632 -7.38 30.07 -20.90
N PRO A 633 -8.19 31.03 -21.39
CA PRO A 633 -8.00 31.62 -22.71
C PRO A 633 -6.60 32.23 -22.91
N GLU A 634 -6.00 32.80 -21.86
CA GLU A 634 -4.64 33.37 -21.90
C GLU A 634 -3.58 32.28 -22.08
N VAL A 635 -3.70 31.18 -21.33
CA VAL A 635 -2.79 30.02 -21.47
C VAL A 635 -2.93 29.40 -22.85
N ARG A 636 -4.17 29.26 -23.34
CA ARG A 636 -4.44 28.80 -24.70
C ARG A 636 -3.73 29.67 -25.73
N ARG A 637 -3.88 30.99 -25.66
CA ARG A 637 -3.20 31.92 -26.58
C ARG A 637 -1.68 31.73 -26.56
N ALA A 638 -1.08 31.68 -25.37
CA ALA A 638 0.35 31.44 -25.23
C ALA A 638 0.79 30.09 -25.82
N LEU A 639 -0.01 29.03 -25.67
CA LEU A 639 0.27 27.72 -26.27
C LEU A 639 0.21 27.76 -27.80
N LEU A 640 -0.77 28.45 -28.38
CA LEU A 640 -0.85 28.62 -29.83
C LEU A 640 0.36 29.39 -30.36
N ASP A 641 0.76 30.46 -29.67
CA ASP A 641 1.91 31.30 -30.04
C ASP A 641 3.23 30.53 -29.94
N ALA A 642 3.39 29.70 -28.90
CA ALA A 642 4.61 28.91 -28.66
C ALA A 642 4.75 27.72 -29.63
N TYR A 643 3.64 27.19 -30.15
CA TYR A 643 3.64 26.03 -31.04
C TYR A 643 2.89 26.32 -32.35
N PRO A 644 3.38 27.25 -33.19
CA PRO A 644 2.67 27.74 -34.38
C PRO A 644 2.45 26.67 -35.46
N ASP A 645 3.34 25.68 -35.55
CA ASP A 645 3.32 24.67 -36.61
C ASP A 645 2.51 23.40 -36.26
N ARG A 646 2.03 23.31 -35.01
CA ARG A 646 1.29 22.14 -34.53
C ARG A 646 -0.20 22.19 -34.88
N ALA A 647 -0.76 21.04 -35.27
CA ALA A 647 -2.19 20.86 -35.48
C ALA A 647 -2.92 20.78 -34.13
N ILE A 648 -3.95 21.61 -33.93
CA ILE A 648 -4.64 21.72 -32.65
C ILE A 648 -5.74 20.68 -32.53
N TRP A 649 -5.83 20.05 -31.37
CA TRP A 649 -6.91 19.13 -30.99
C TRP A 649 -7.49 19.59 -29.66
N LEU A 650 -8.81 19.72 -29.57
CA LEU A 650 -9.52 20.06 -28.34
C LEU A 650 -10.08 18.79 -27.71
N VAL A 651 -9.73 18.52 -26.46
CA VAL A 651 -10.19 17.34 -25.73
C VAL A 651 -10.79 17.77 -24.39
N ASP A 652 -12.01 17.31 -24.12
CA ASP A 652 -12.64 17.45 -22.81
C ASP A 652 -12.26 16.30 -21.90
N GLY A 653 -11.78 16.64 -20.71
CA GLY A 653 -11.46 15.70 -19.65
C GLY A 653 -12.71 15.12 -18.95
N PRO A 654 -12.55 13.99 -18.26
CA PRO A 654 -13.60 13.36 -17.45
C PRO A 654 -14.38 14.30 -16.52
N THR A 655 -13.75 15.30 -15.89
CA THR A 655 -14.50 16.24 -15.02
C THR A 655 -15.45 17.16 -15.77
N VAL A 656 -15.21 17.39 -17.07
CA VAL A 656 -16.08 18.17 -17.96
C VAL A 656 -17.20 17.28 -18.53
N THR A 657 -16.85 16.08 -18.99
CA THR A 657 -17.80 15.19 -19.68
C THR A 657 -18.67 14.36 -18.73
N GLY A 658 -18.24 14.18 -17.48
CA GLY A 658 -18.85 13.28 -16.51
C GLY A 658 -18.65 11.79 -16.82
N ARG A 659 -17.84 11.44 -17.85
CA ARG A 659 -17.53 10.06 -18.20
C ARG A 659 -16.04 9.83 -18.46
N GLY A 660 -15.53 10.14 -19.64
CA GLY A 660 -14.15 9.88 -20.08
C GLY A 660 -13.67 11.00 -21.00
N PHE A 661 -12.47 10.87 -21.55
CA PHE A 661 -11.97 11.87 -22.51
C PHE A 661 -12.79 11.85 -23.79
N GLU A 662 -13.14 13.04 -24.28
CA GLU A 662 -13.88 13.21 -25.53
C GLU A 662 -13.18 14.19 -26.45
N LEU A 663 -13.03 13.81 -27.72
CA LEU A 663 -12.57 14.72 -28.75
C LEU A 663 -13.70 15.69 -29.09
N VAL A 664 -13.43 16.98 -28.93
CA VAL A 664 -14.37 18.07 -29.18
C VAL A 664 -14.22 18.55 -30.61
N ASP A 665 -12.97 18.81 -31.03
CA ASP A 665 -12.64 19.31 -32.36
C ASP A 665 -11.18 19.02 -32.69
N GLY A 666 -10.84 18.95 -33.97
CA GLY A 666 -9.49 18.62 -34.44
C GLY A 666 -9.49 17.66 -35.65
N PRO A 667 -8.43 17.70 -36.49
CA PRO A 667 -7.28 18.59 -36.41
C PRO A 667 -7.62 20.00 -36.93
N ILE A 668 -7.42 21.03 -36.10
CA ILE A 668 -7.59 22.44 -36.46
C ILE A 668 -6.23 22.98 -36.90
N ARG A 669 -6.12 23.37 -38.17
CA ARG A 669 -4.94 24.06 -38.73
C ARG A 669 -5.16 25.55 -38.94
N ASP A 670 -6.40 25.94 -39.26
CA ASP A 670 -6.81 27.34 -39.31
C ASP A 670 -7.29 27.79 -37.92
N ARG A 671 -6.50 28.67 -37.29
CA ARG A 671 -6.67 29.07 -35.90
C ARG A 671 -7.58 30.28 -35.72
N THR A 672 -8.06 30.88 -36.81
CA THR A 672 -8.86 32.11 -36.78
C THR A 672 -10.11 31.97 -35.90
N GLY A 673 -10.76 30.79 -35.92
CA GLY A 673 -11.91 30.49 -35.06
C GLY A 673 -11.56 30.41 -33.57
N LEU A 674 -10.44 29.76 -33.24
CA LEU A 674 -9.97 29.66 -31.85
C LEU A 674 -9.56 31.02 -31.31
N GLU A 675 -8.87 31.83 -32.11
CA GLU A 675 -8.44 33.17 -31.73
C GLU A 675 -9.61 34.12 -31.51
N ALA A 676 -10.66 34.00 -32.35
CA ALA A 676 -11.91 34.72 -32.18
C ALA A 676 -12.67 34.29 -30.91
N ASP A 677 -12.61 33.01 -30.53
CA ASP A 677 -13.18 32.50 -29.28
C ASP A 677 -12.43 33.01 -28.05
N ILE A 678 -11.10 33.17 -28.11
CA ILE A 678 -10.30 33.75 -27.01
C ILE A 678 -10.54 35.26 -26.89
N ALA A 679 -10.87 35.95 -27.99
CA ALA A 679 -11.12 37.39 -28.00
C ALA A 679 -12.51 37.78 -27.47
N ARG A 680 -13.46 36.83 -27.45
CA ARG A 680 -14.81 36.99 -26.89
C ARG A 680 -14.83 36.64 -25.42
#